data_AF-A0A3B8SZR1-F1
#
_entry.id   AF-A0A3B8SZR1-F1
#
_cell.length_a   1.000
_cell.length_b   1.000
_cell.length_c   1.000
_cell.angle_alpha   90.00
_cell.angle_beta   90.00
_cell.angle_gamma   90.00
#
_symmetry.space_group_name_H-M   'P 1'
#
loop_
_entity.id
_entity.type
_entity.pdbx_description
1 polymer ?
#
loop_
_entity_poly.entity_id
_entity_poly.type
_entity_poly.pdbx_seq_one_letter_code
_entity_poly.pdbx_strand_id
1 'polypeptide(L)'
;MLRKKASGVAVGSQVSSLLKNVASHKMDRRTFLRSTGLAVGGLAAFSMTPRSVEAAASASSDAKTEIKKSVCTHCSVGCTVQAEVRDGVWVGQEPGWDSPFNLGSHCAKGSAVRELGHGERRLKYPMKLVNGTYTRVSWEQAINEIGDQMLKIRDESGPDSVYWLGSAKTNNEQSYLYRKFAAYWGTNNVDHQARICHSTTVAGVANTWGYGAMTNSYNDIHNSKAIFLIGGNPAEAHPVSLMHIMKAKEQNNAPVIVCDPRFTRTAAHADEYVRFRPGTDVALIWGILWHIFENGWEDKEFIRTRVWGMDDIKTEVAKWTPDEVERVTGTPGSQLERVARTMANNRPGTVIWCMGGTQHTNGNNNTRAYCILQLALGNMGTSGGGTNIFRGHCNVQGATDLGVLANTLPGYYGLKPGSWAHWARVWDEDLDWLKGRFATMTTKDGKPKAMMNETGIPVSRWIDGILEAKENLGQPNNTRAMVLWGHAPNSQTRQLDMKTAMEKLDLLVVVDPHPTVSAVLHDRQDGVYLLPTTTQFETYGSVTASNRSIQWREKVIDPLFESKPDHVIMKLFADKFGFSDRLFRNIKVNGDEPLIEDITREFNSGMWTIGYTGQSPERIRAHMANQHTFDKTTLQAIGGPCDGDYYGMPWPAWGTAEMKHPGTPNLYDMSKPVSKGGLTFRARFGVERDGENLLAEGVYSQGSEIKDGYPEFTMQMLMDLGWDKDLTADERAAIEKVAGAKTNWKTDLSGGIQRVAIKHECAPFGNAKARTVVWNFPDPVPLHREPLYTNRRDLVKDYPTYKDRFAFRLPTLYESIQKNDFSKDFPIILTSGRLVEYEGGGDETRSNPWLAELQQEMFVEVNPRDANNLGIRDGDMVWVEGPEGGKVKVQTMVTERVGVGVAFMPFHFGGMLQGEDLRAKYPDGADPYVLGESANTVGTYGYDSVTQMQETKCTLCRIMPA
;
A
#
# COMPACT_ATOMS: atom_id res chain seq x y z
N MET A 1 -53.80 -9.33 -31.51
CA MET A 1 -55.16 -9.58 -32.02
C MET A 1 -55.85 -10.53 -31.03
N LEU A 2 -57.16 -10.33 -30.80
CA LEU A 2 -58.07 -11.00 -29.84
C LEU A 2 -58.36 -10.25 -28.52
N ARG A 3 -59.46 -9.47 -28.62
CA ARG A 3 -60.26 -8.89 -27.54
C ARG A 3 -61.20 -9.95 -26.96
N LYS A 4 -61.56 -9.82 -25.68
CA LYS A 4 -62.93 -10.15 -25.22
C LYS A 4 -63.43 -9.06 -24.25
N LYS A 5 -64.50 -8.38 -24.67
CA LYS A 5 -65.45 -7.57 -23.86
C LYS A 5 -66.28 -8.57 -22.99
N ALA A 6 -67.03 -8.23 -21.93
CA ALA A 6 -67.77 -7.01 -21.60
C ALA A 6 -68.27 -7.00 -20.14
N SER A 7 -68.72 -5.81 -19.70
CA SER A 7 -69.84 -5.45 -18.80
C SER A 7 -69.83 -5.89 -17.32
N GLY A 8 -70.21 -5.06 -16.34
CA GLY A 8 -70.64 -3.66 -16.32
C GLY A 8 -71.07 -3.22 -14.90
N VAL A 9 -71.15 -1.89 -14.74
CA VAL A 9 -71.98 -1.09 -13.81
C VAL A 9 -71.69 -1.07 -12.30
N ALA A 10 -71.62 0.17 -11.80
CA ALA A 10 -71.35 0.62 -10.45
C ALA A 10 -72.56 0.54 -9.50
N VAL A 11 -72.29 0.34 -8.20
CA VAL A 11 -73.10 0.86 -7.09
C VAL A 11 -72.14 1.26 -5.97
N GLY A 12 -72.13 2.54 -5.60
CA GLY A 12 -71.47 3.00 -4.37
C GLY A 12 -72.39 2.84 -3.17
N SER A 13 -71.83 2.58 -1.99
CA SER A 13 -72.48 2.93 -0.73
C SER A 13 -71.47 3.16 0.40
N GLN A 14 -71.47 4.40 0.91
CA GLN A 14 -71.52 4.73 2.33
C GLN A 14 -70.52 4.06 3.29
N VAL A 15 -69.27 4.52 3.32
CA VAL A 15 -68.39 4.35 4.51
C VAL A 15 -67.64 5.66 4.86
N SER A 16 -68.09 6.80 4.35
CA SER A 16 -67.36 8.07 4.46
C SER A 16 -67.58 8.88 5.76
N SER A 17 -68.35 8.41 6.75
CA SER A 17 -68.73 9.27 7.89
C SER A 17 -68.43 8.77 9.30
N LEU A 18 -67.64 7.69 9.47
CA LEU A 18 -67.39 7.11 10.81
C LEU A 18 -65.93 7.06 11.27
N LEU A 19 -64.96 7.44 10.43
CA LEU A 19 -63.53 7.40 10.79
C LEU A 19 -62.91 8.75 11.17
N LYS A 20 -63.71 9.80 11.34
CA LYS A 20 -63.20 11.15 11.65
C LYS A 20 -63.10 11.51 13.14
N ASN A 21 -63.40 10.62 14.08
CA ASN A 21 -63.42 10.96 15.51
C ASN A 21 -62.87 9.88 16.46
N VAL A 22 -61.63 9.40 16.25
CA VAL A 22 -60.88 8.72 17.34
C VAL A 22 -59.40 9.13 17.30
N ALA A 23 -59.14 10.43 17.46
CA ALA A 23 -57.83 10.96 17.79
C ALA A 23 -57.94 11.67 19.14
N SER A 24 -58.01 10.88 20.22
CA SER A 24 -57.69 11.22 21.61
C SER A 24 -58.48 10.31 22.56
N HIS A 25 -57.80 9.34 23.17
CA HIS A 25 -57.92 8.98 24.60
C HIS A 25 -57.11 7.73 24.93
N LYS A 26 -56.54 7.72 26.15
CA LYS A 26 -55.80 6.59 26.74
C LYS A 26 -56.70 5.36 26.83
N MET A 27 -56.21 4.23 26.31
CA MET A 27 -56.91 2.95 26.35
C MET A 27 -56.78 2.31 27.74
N ASP A 28 -57.91 2.04 28.40
CA ASP A 28 -57.96 1.33 29.69
C ASP A 28 -57.98 -0.20 29.49
N ARG A 29 -57.36 -0.90 30.44
CA ARG A 29 -57.24 -2.35 30.64
C ARG A 29 -58.57 -3.10 30.48
N ARG A 30 -59.72 -2.48 30.79
CA ARG A 30 -61.06 -3.07 30.58
C ARG A 30 -61.48 -3.14 29.10
N THR A 31 -61.01 -2.23 28.25
CA THR A 31 -61.28 -2.24 26.81
C THR A 31 -60.42 -3.30 26.10
N PHE A 32 -59.19 -3.50 26.57
CA PHE A 32 -58.27 -4.54 26.08
C PHE A 32 -58.76 -5.98 26.36
N LEU A 33 -59.43 -6.20 27.48
CA LEU A 33 -59.97 -7.53 27.84
C LEU A 33 -61.29 -7.86 27.13
N ARG A 34 -62.04 -6.86 26.64
CA ARG A 34 -63.23 -7.10 25.80
C ARG A 34 -62.88 -7.42 24.35
N SER A 35 -61.78 -6.87 23.82
CA SER A 35 -61.33 -7.14 22.44
C SER A 35 -60.65 -8.50 22.27
N THR A 36 -60.21 -9.13 23.36
CA THR A 36 -59.58 -10.48 23.33
C THR A 36 -60.61 -11.63 23.38
N GLY A 37 -61.86 -11.37 23.74
CA GLY A 37 -62.92 -12.38 23.85
C GLY A 37 -63.59 -12.83 22.53
N LEU A 38 -63.29 -12.19 21.40
CA LEU A 38 -63.84 -12.52 20.07
C LEU A 38 -62.78 -13.04 19.08
N ALA A 39 -61.60 -13.42 19.57
CA ALA A 39 -60.46 -13.83 18.74
C ALA A 39 -60.18 -15.36 18.77
N VAL A 40 -61.15 -16.20 19.13
CA VAL A 40 -61.00 -17.68 19.11
C VAL A 40 -61.77 -18.35 17.96
N GLY A 41 -62.69 -17.63 17.28
CA GLY A 41 -63.51 -18.20 16.19
C GLY A 41 -63.13 -17.78 14.75
N GLY A 42 -62.24 -16.80 14.58
CA GLY A 42 -61.97 -16.18 13.26
C GLY A 42 -60.61 -16.51 12.62
N LEU A 43 -59.79 -17.34 13.26
CA LEU A 43 -58.41 -17.59 12.84
C LEU A 43 -58.25 -18.57 11.65
N ALA A 44 -59.36 -19.13 11.14
CA ALA A 44 -59.32 -20.03 9.98
C ALA A 44 -59.61 -19.34 8.63
N ALA A 45 -60.05 -18.07 8.62
CA ALA A 45 -60.49 -17.39 7.38
C ALA A 45 -59.60 -16.24 6.90
N PHE A 46 -58.53 -15.89 7.63
CA PHE A 46 -57.61 -14.79 7.24
C PHE A 46 -56.33 -15.26 6.52
N SER A 47 -56.16 -16.56 6.26
CA SER A 47 -54.95 -17.13 5.65
C SER A 47 -54.91 -17.11 4.12
N MET A 48 -55.89 -16.52 3.43
CA MET A 48 -55.99 -16.60 1.95
C MET A 48 -56.17 -15.27 1.20
N THR A 49 -55.74 -14.15 1.77
CA THR A 49 -55.57 -12.90 0.99
C THR A 49 -54.12 -12.45 1.05
N PRO A 50 -53.40 -12.30 -0.08
CA PRO A 50 -52.08 -11.71 -0.09
C PRO A 50 -52.23 -10.24 0.32
N ARG A 51 -51.98 -9.94 1.60
CA ARG A 51 -51.74 -8.56 2.02
C ARG A 51 -50.35 -8.20 1.54
N SER A 52 -50.27 -7.48 0.43
CA SER A 52 -49.12 -6.62 0.17
C SER A 52 -48.94 -5.75 1.41
N VAL A 53 -47.87 -5.99 2.16
CA VAL A 53 -47.41 -5.02 3.15
C VAL A 53 -46.93 -3.84 2.31
N GLU A 54 -47.80 -2.84 2.10
CA GLU A 54 -47.32 -1.52 1.72
C GLU A 54 -46.41 -1.09 2.86
N ALA A 55 -45.11 -1.08 2.57
CA ALA A 55 -44.12 -0.50 3.45
C ALA A 55 -44.67 0.87 3.87
N ALA A 56 -44.80 1.10 5.18
CA ALA A 56 -45.10 2.42 5.69
C ALA A 56 -44.08 3.35 5.04
N ALA A 57 -44.56 4.24 4.17
CA ALA A 57 -43.71 5.22 3.51
C ALA A 57 -42.96 5.94 4.63
N SER A 58 -41.66 5.68 4.73
CA SER A 58 -40.77 6.46 5.55
C SER A 58 -41.06 7.91 5.21
N ALA A 59 -41.33 8.76 6.19
CA ALA A 59 -41.55 10.19 5.99
C ALA A 59 -40.52 10.68 4.97
N SER A 60 -40.98 10.96 3.74
CA SER A 60 -40.07 11.37 2.68
C SER A 60 -39.58 12.74 3.07
N SER A 61 -38.30 12.88 3.41
CA SER A 61 -37.72 14.21 3.43
C SER A 61 -37.77 14.73 1.99
N ASP A 62 -38.20 15.98 1.81
CA ASP A 62 -38.11 16.69 0.53
C ASP A 62 -36.65 17.03 0.15
N ALA A 63 -35.68 16.51 0.91
CA ALA A 63 -34.27 16.76 0.72
C ALA A 63 -33.76 16.10 -0.55
N LYS A 64 -33.22 16.94 -1.44
CA LYS A 64 -32.59 16.50 -2.68
C LYS A 64 -31.39 15.59 -2.37
N THR A 65 -31.28 14.49 -3.09
CA THR A 65 -30.08 13.63 -3.02
C THR A 65 -28.93 14.33 -3.72
N GLU A 66 -27.85 14.58 -2.98
CA GLU A 66 -26.56 15.01 -3.52
C GLU A 66 -25.69 13.78 -3.83
N ILE A 67 -25.05 13.76 -4.99
CA ILE A 67 -24.06 12.74 -5.33
C ILE A 67 -22.67 13.31 -5.11
N LYS A 68 -21.92 12.73 -4.17
CA LYS A 68 -20.53 13.08 -3.89
C LYS A 68 -19.59 11.99 -4.40
N LYS A 69 -18.53 12.38 -5.10
CA LYS A 69 -17.55 11.43 -5.64
C LYS A 69 -16.34 11.33 -4.72
N SER A 70 -16.08 10.12 -4.24
CA SER A 70 -14.88 9.82 -3.47
C SER A 70 -14.19 8.55 -4.00
N VAL A 71 -13.12 8.13 -3.32
CA VAL A 71 -12.29 6.99 -3.73
C VAL A 71 -12.22 5.99 -2.60
N CYS A 72 -12.47 4.72 -2.91
CA CYS A 72 -12.41 3.60 -1.97
C CYS A 72 -11.11 3.63 -1.12
N THR A 73 -11.25 3.27 0.15
CA THR A 73 -10.22 3.41 1.19
C THR A 73 -9.47 2.12 1.49
N HIS A 74 -9.74 1.02 0.76
CA HIS A 74 -9.13 -0.28 1.01
C HIS A 74 -7.86 -0.51 0.19
N CYS A 75 -7.97 -1.09 -1.02
CA CYS A 75 -6.81 -1.42 -1.86
C CYS A 75 -6.41 -0.28 -2.81
N SER A 76 -5.24 -0.42 -3.44
CA SER A 76 -4.64 0.56 -4.35
C SER A 76 -5.22 0.63 -5.77
N VAL A 77 -6.34 -0.04 -6.06
CA VAL A 77 -6.97 0.04 -7.39
C VAL A 77 -7.50 1.45 -7.67
N GLY A 78 -7.99 2.14 -6.65
CA GLY A 78 -8.47 3.51 -6.78
C GLY A 78 -9.91 3.63 -7.28
N CYS A 79 -10.78 2.65 -6.97
CA CYS A 79 -12.18 2.63 -7.40
C CYS A 79 -12.95 3.87 -6.92
N THR A 80 -13.70 4.51 -7.82
CA THR A 80 -14.59 5.62 -7.48
C THR A 80 -15.86 5.11 -6.81
N VAL A 81 -16.26 5.78 -5.74
CA VAL A 81 -17.50 5.60 -5.00
C VAL A 81 -18.38 6.82 -5.26
N GLN A 82 -19.60 6.61 -5.72
CA GLN A 82 -20.63 7.64 -5.83
C GLN A 82 -21.51 7.54 -4.58
N ALA A 83 -21.29 8.43 -3.62
CA ALA A 83 -22.05 8.44 -2.37
C ALA A 83 -23.31 9.29 -2.54
N GLU A 84 -24.45 8.73 -2.15
CA GLU A 84 -25.74 9.42 -2.11
C GLU A 84 -25.94 10.04 -0.72
N VAL A 85 -26.04 11.37 -0.66
CA VAL A 85 -26.15 12.12 0.59
C VAL A 85 -27.47 12.90 0.62
N ARG A 86 -28.21 12.81 1.72
CA ARG A 86 -29.43 13.59 2.00
C ARG A 86 -29.32 14.22 3.37
N ASP A 87 -29.49 15.54 3.46
CA ASP A 87 -29.36 16.31 4.72
C ASP A 87 -28.06 16.01 5.50
N GLY A 88 -26.94 15.83 4.78
CA GLY A 88 -25.65 15.49 5.38
C GLY A 88 -25.47 14.02 5.80
N VAL A 89 -26.46 13.16 5.60
CA VAL A 89 -26.42 11.72 5.91
C VAL A 89 -26.12 10.91 4.65
N TRP A 90 -25.18 9.96 4.72
CA TRP A 90 -24.89 9.04 3.62
C TRP A 90 -25.93 7.90 3.59
N VAL A 91 -26.86 8.00 2.65
CA VAL A 91 -28.05 7.10 2.58
C VAL A 91 -27.87 5.92 1.62
N GLY A 92 -27.01 6.06 0.61
CA GLY A 92 -26.79 5.03 -0.42
C GLY A 92 -25.44 5.21 -1.11
N GLN A 93 -25.01 4.22 -1.89
CA GLN A 93 -23.83 4.34 -2.74
C GLN A 93 -23.91 3.47 -3.98
N GLU A 94 -23.25 3.89 -5.05
CA GLU A 94 -23.06 3.14 -6.28
C GLU A 94 -21.59 3.21 -6.73
N PRO A 95 -21.09 2.25 -7.53
CA PRO A 95 -19.78 2.36 -8.13
C PRO A 95 -19.74 3.47 -9.19
N GLY A 96 -18.57 4.08 -9.36
CA GLY A 96 -18.34 5.01 -10.47
C GLY A 96 -18.38 4.33 -11.84
N TRP A 97 -19.47 4.52 -12.59
CA TRP A 97 -19.64 4.03 -13.96
C TRP A 97 -18.71 4.68 -14.99
N ASP A 98 -18.46 5.98 -14.80
CA ASP A 98 -17.54 6.74 -15.65
C ASP A 98 -16.07 6.58 -15.25
N SER A 99 -15.80 6.02 -14.07
CA SER A 99 -14.42 5.84 -13.60
C SER A 99 -13.70 4.84 -14.49
N PRO A 100 -12.53 5.21 -15.06
CA PRO A 100 -11.81 4.29 -15.93
C PRO A 100 -11.24 3.08 -15.16
N PHE A 101 -11.13 3.15 -13.84
CA PHE A 101 -10.60 2.04 -13.04
C PHE A 101 -11.65 1.00 -12.72
N ASN A 102 -12.77 1.38 -12.10
CA ASN A 102 -13.75 0.38 -11.69
C ASN A 102 -14.87 0.13 -12.68
N LEU A 103 -15.07 0.98 -13.71
CA LEU A 103 -15.99 0.72 -14.82
C LEU A 103 -17.38 0.26 -14.38
N GLY A 104 -17.91 0.82 -13.28
CA GLY A 104 -19.19 0.40 -12.69
C GLY A 104 -19.14 -0.84 -11.77
N SER A 105 -17.96 -1.23 -11.29
CA SER A 105 -17.78 -2.39 -10.40
C SER A 105 -17.38 -2.00 -8.96
N HIS A 106 -17.73 -2.86 -8.02
CA HIS A 106 -17.18 -2.90 -6.66
C HIS A 106 -16.80 -4.34 -6.29
N CYS A 107 -15.80 -4.48 -5.43
CA CYS A 107 -15.60 -5.73 -4.68
C CYS A 107 -16.40 -5.68 -3.37
N ALA A 108 -16.50 -6.79 -2.65
CA ALA A 108 -17.21 -6.88 -1.36
C ALA A 108 -16.83 -5.75 -0.39
N LYS A 109 -15.53 -5.45 -0.26
CA LYS A 109 -15.04 -4.33 0.57
C LYS A 109 -15.54 -2.98 0.06
N GLY A 110 -15.44 -2.75 -1.26
CA GLY A 110 -15.86 -1.51 -1.90
C GLY A 110 -17.36 -1.23 -1.79
N SER A 111 -18.20 -2.26 -1.86
CA SER A 111 -19.64 -2.13 -1.67
C SER A 111 -20.04 -1.86 -0.22
N ALA A 112 -19.18 -2.18 0.74
CA ALA A 112 -19.45 -2.04 2.17
C ALA A 112 -18.85 -0.77 2.80
N VAL A 113 -18.23 0.12 2.02
CA VAL A 113 -17.50 1.29 2.56
C VAL A 113 -18.38 2.32 3.28
N ARG A 114 -19.67 2.42 2.92
CA ARG A 114 -20.64 3.26 3.65
C ARG A 114 -20.69 2.94 5.14
N GLU A 115 -20.56 1.67 5.49
CA GLU A 115 -20.62 1.19 6.88
C GLU A 115 -19.40 1.65 7.70
N LEU A 116 -18.31 2.05 7.03
CA LEU A 116 -17.15 2.65 7.71
C LEU A 116 -17.48 4.01 8.31
N GLY A 117 -18.40 4.76 7.67
CA GLY A 117 -18.92 6.00 8.20
C GLY A 117 -19.87 5.75 9.38
N HIS A 118 -20.86 4.89 9.21
CA HIS A 118 -21.97 4.76 10.17
C HIS A 118 -21.84 3.62 11.19
N GLY A 119 -20.76 2.84 11.15
CA GLY A 119 -20.60 1.64 11.96
C GLY A 119 -20.60 1.91 13.48
N GLU A 120 -21.23 1.03 14.24
CA GLU A 120 -21.37 1.19 15.70
C GLU A 120 -20.05 0.94 16.46
N ARG A 121 -19.12 0.22 15.84
CA ARG A 121 -17.84 -0.25 16.42
C ARG A 121 -16.70 0.76 16.34
N ARG A 122 -16.98 2.01 15.99
CA ARG A 122 -15.96 3.06 15.90
C ARG A 122 -15.47 3.54 17.26
N LEU A 123 -14.25 4.07 17.29
CA LEU A 123 -13.79 4.92 18.37
C LEU A 123 -14.48 6.29 18.28
N LYS A 124 -15.16 6.70 19.35
CA LYS A 124 -16.06 7.87 19.35
C LYS A 124 -15.46 9.11 19.99
N TYR A 125 -14.58 8.93 20.97
CA TYR A 125 -14.00 10.00 21.79
C TYR A 125 -12.58 9.62 22.19
N PRO A 126 -11.72 10.59 22.52
CA PRO A 126 -10.43 10.30 23.12
C PRO A 126 -10.61 9.45 24.39
N MET A 127 -9.79 8.42 24.54
CA MET A 127 -9.80 7.54 25.71
C MET A 127 -8.39 7.34 26.24
N LYS A 128 -8.29 7.13 27.55
CA LYS A 128 -7.06 6.66 28.19
C LYS A 128 -7.32 5.42 29.02
N LEU A 129 -6.32 4.56 29.11
CA LEU A 129 -6.37 3.39 29.97
C LEU A 129 -6.08 3.81 31.41
N VAL A 130 -6.97 3.45 32.33
CA VAL A 130 -6.84 3.68 33.78
C VAL A 130 -7.14 2.38 34.49
N ASN A 131 -6.18 1.83 35.25
CA ASN A 131 -6.33 0.54 35.93
C ASN A 131 -6.87 -0.57 35.00
N GLY A 132 -6.37 -0.63 33.77
CA GLY A 132 -6.74 -1.64 32.78
C GLY A 132 -8.10 -1.42 32.10
N THR A 133 -8.79 -0.30 32.35
CA THR A 133 -10.09 0.03 31.72
C THR A 133 -10.00 1.34 30.94
N TYR A 134 -10.54 1.37 29.71
CA TYR A 134 -10.56 2.58 28.90
C TYR A 134 -11.61 3.57 29.38
N THR A 135 -11.17 4.78 29.74
CA THR A 135 -12.02 5.87 30.21
C THR A 135 -11.94 7.04 29.24
N ARG A 136 -13.09 7.65 28.93
CA ARG A 136 -13.17 8.85 28.09
C ARG A 136 -12.44 10.03 28.72
N VAL A 137 -11.71 10.79 27.90
CA VAL A 137 -11.08 12.07 28.26
C VAL A 137 -11.40 13.12 27.20
N SER A 138 -11.17 14.40 27.50
CA SER A 138 -11.29 15.46 26.48
C SER A 138 -10.07 15.45 25.55
N TRP A 139 -10.21 16.04 24.36
CA TRP A 139 -9.09 16.26 23.44
C TRP A 139 -7.99 17.11 24.08
N GLU A 140 -8.36 18.17 24.81
CA GLU A 140 -7.39 19.04 25.51
C GLU A 140 -6.59 18.25 26.55
N GLN A 141 -7.26 17.43 27.35
CA GLN A 141 -6.60 16.58 28.33
C GLN A 141 -5.67 15.58 27.65
N ALA A 142 -6.15 14.89 26.61
CA ALA A 142 -5.34 13.90 25.89
C ALA A 142 -4.09 14.51 25.26
N ILE A 143 -4.21 15.62 24.54
CA ILE A 143 -3.06 16.30 23.90
C ILE A 143 -2.07 16.81 24.96
N ASN A 144 -2.55 17.34 26.08
CA ASN A 144 -1.68 17.80 27.16
C ASN A 144 -0.93 16.65 27.84
N GLU A 145 -1.63 15.62 28.31
CA GLU A 145 -1.02 14.47 29.00
C GLU A 145 -0.03 13.73 28.09
N ILE A 146 -0.40 13.47 26.83
CA ILE A 146 0.48 12.84 25.83
C ILE A 146 1.69 13.74 25.54
N GLY A 147 1.44 15.02 25.26
CA GLY A 147 2.49 15.96 24.88
C GLY A 147 3.50 16.20 26.00
N ASP A 148 3.06 16.33 27.25
CA ASP A 148 3.93 16.50 28.42
C ASP A 148 4.83 15.29 28.61
N GLN A 149 4.28 14.07 28.49
CA GLN A 149 5.06 12.84 28.57
C GLN A 149 6.07 12.72 27.42
N MET A 150 5.69 13.10 26.19
CA MET A 150 6.60 13.10 25.04
C MET A 150 7.73 14.12 25.19
N LEU A 151 7.45 15.32 25.68
CA LEU A 151 8.46 16.35 25.95
C LEU A 151 9.43 15.89 27.05
N LYS A 152 8.91 15.29 28.12
CA LYS A 152 9.76 14.65 29.15
C LYS A 152 10.68 13.58 28.57
N ILE A 153 10.15 12.65 27.78
CA ILE A 153 10.95 11.60 27.12
C ILE A 153 12.00 12.22 26.20
N ARG A 154 11.64 13.27 25.45
CA ARG A 154 12.55 14.00 24.58
C ARG A 154 13.71 14.63 25.36
N ASP A 155 13.41 15.26 26.49
CA ASP A 155 14.43 15.91 27.32
C ASP A 155 15.37 14.90 27.97
N GLU A 156 14.82 13.76 28.44
CA GLU A 156 15.60 12.70 29.10
C GLU A 156 16.39 11.82 28.13
N SER A 157 15.88 11.58 26.92
CA SER A 157 16.39 10.52 26.03
C SER A 157 16.51 10.92 24.57
N GLY A 158 16.19 12.16 24.22
CA GLY A 158 16.29 12.69 22.86
C GLY A 158 15.10 12.35 21.95
N PRO A 159 14.97 13.03 20.81
CA PRO A 159 13.80 12.98 19.93
C PRO A 159 13.54 11.60 19.29
N ASP A 160 14.58 10.82 19.02
CA ASP A 160 14.46 9.47 18.44
C ASP A 160 13.87 8.43 19.43
N SER A 161 13.71 8.79 20.71
CA SER A 161 13.02 7.95 21.70
C SER A 161 11.48 7.99 21.55
N VAL A 162 10.96 8.87 20.69
CA VAL A 162 9.55 8.91 20.29
C VAL A 162 9.46 8.47 18.83
N TYR A 163 8.72 7.38 18.59
CA TYR A 163 8.48 6.85 17.25
C TYR A 163 7.13 7.33 16.72
N TRP A 164 7.15 7.96 15.54
CA TRP A 164 5.96 8.47 14.85
C TRP A 164 5.63 7.56 13.67
N LEU A 165 4.83 6.51 13.88
CA LEU A 165 4.40 5.63 12.79
C LEU A 165 3.21 6.22 12.04
N GLY A 166 3.41 6.52 10.75
CA GLY A 166 2.37 7.06 9.88
C GLY A 166 1.57 5.98 9.16
N SER A 167 0.67 6.43 8.27
CA SER A 167 -0.31 5.57 7.62
C SER A 167 -0.26 5.62 6.09
N ALA A 168 -0.63 4.50 5.46
CA ALA A 168 -0.95 4.37 4.04
C ALA A 168 -2.45 4.58 3.75
N LYS A 169 -3.25 4.92 4.77
CA LYS A 169 -4.69 5.20 4.67
C LYS A 169 -4.99 6.69 4.59
N THR A 170 -4.13 7.53 5.16
CA THR A 170 -4.20 8.99 5.08
C THR A 170 -4.17 9.45 3.62
N ASN A 171 -4.81 10.58 3.32
CA ASN A 171 -4.67 11.23 2.03
C ASN A 171 -3.22 11.77 1.85
N ASN A 172 -2.92 12.27 0.66
CA ASN A 172 -1.59 12.78 0.33
C ASN A 172 -1.22 13.99 1.19
N GLU A 173 -2.13 14.93 1.39
CA GLU A 173 -1.85 16.15 2.14
C GLU A 173 -1.52 15.84 3.61
N GLN A 174 -2.26 14.92 4.22
CA GLN A 174 -1.99 14.37 5.54
C GLN A 174 -0.67 13.61 5.60
N SER A 175 -0.36 12.77 4.61
CA SER A 175 0.90 12.00 4.58
C SER A 175 2.13 12.93 4.47
N TYR A 176 2.02 13.98 3.66
CA TYR A 176 3.05 15.01 3.53
C TYR A 176 3.24 15.77 4.84
N LEU A 177 2.14 16.25 5.42
CA LEU A 177 2.17 16.99 6.68
C LEU A 177 2.75 16.12 7.81
N TYR A 178 2.45 14.83 7.83
CA TYR A 178 3.01 13.88 8.80
C TYR A 178 4.54 13.78 8.69
N ARG A 179 5.06 13.69 7.46
CA ARG A 179 6.52 13.65 7.25
C ARG A 179 7.20 14.96 7.66
N LYS A 180 6.59 16.10 7.32
CA LYS A 180 7.06 17.44 7.73
C LYS A 180 7.02 17.60 9.25
N PHE A 181 5.92 17.18 9.89
CA PHE A 181 5.75 17.16 11.34
C PHE A 181 6.85 16.35 12.04
N ALA A 182 7.14 15.14 11.57
CA ALA A 182 8.23 14.31 12.12
C ALA A 182 9.62 14.97 11.96
N ALA A 183 9.85 15.73 10.88
CA ALA A 183 11.07 16.51 10.70
C ALA A 183 11.17 17.68 11.71
N TYR A 184 10.05 18.35 12.01
CA TYR A 184 9.99 19.44 13.00
C TYR A 184 10.08 18.92 14.44
N TRP A 185 9.57 17.72 14.69
CA TRP A 185 9.90 16.96 15.90
C TRP A 185 11.40 16.67 15.95
N GLY A 186 12.04 16.33 14.84
CA GLY A 186 13.49 16.08 14.77
C GLY A 186 13.85 14.61 14.88
N THR A 187 13.06 13.74 14.24
CA THR A 187 13.37 12.31 14.14
C THR A 187 13.19 11.78 12.72
N ASN A 188 13.92 10.70 12.42
CA ASN A 188 13.68 9.85 11.25
C ASN A 188 13.05 8.49 11.65
N ASN A 189 12.70 8.28 12.93
CA ASN A 189 11.86 7.16 13.38
C ASN A 189 10.40 7.41 12.99
N VAL A 190 10.20 7.39 11.67
CA VAL A 190 8.93 7.51 10.96
C VAL A 190 8.94 6.50 9.84
N ASP A 191 7.87 5.76 9.68
CA ASP A 191 7.71 4.81 8.58
C ASP A 191 6.21 4.61 8.31
N HIS A 192 5.87 3.77 7.34
CA HIS A 192 4.50 3.34 7.09
C HIS A 192 4.45 1.94 6.46
N GLN A 193 3.26 1.49 6.08
CA GLN A 193 3.00 0.13 5.60
C GLN A 193 3.79 -0.27 4.36
N ALA A 194 4.36 0.66 3.57
CA ALA A 194 5.23 0.26 2.46
C ALA A 194 6.41 -0.60 2.93
N ARG A 195 6.95 -0.35 4.13
CA ARG A 195 8.04 -1.15 4.71
C ARG A 195 7.71 -2.62 4.86
N ILE A 196 6.44 -2.93 5.15
CA ILE A 196 5.93 -4.30 5.32
C ILE A 196 5.13 -4.75 4.10
N CYS A 197 5.19 -4.03 2.98
CA CYS A 197 4.45 -4.33 1.76
C CYS A 197 5.34 -4.29 0.49
N HIS A 198 5.85 -3.12 0.09
CA HIS A 198 6.57 -2.91 -1.19
C HIS A 198 7.94 -2.23 -1.07
N SER A 199 8.56 -2.10 0.11
CA SER A 199 9.89 -1.49 0.21
C SER A 199 10.94 -2.23 -0.64
N THR A 200 10.88 -3.56 -0.69
CA THR A 200 11.76 -4.37 -1.57
C THR A 200 11.51 -4.11 -3.05
N THR A 201 10.25 -3.90 -3.45
CA THR A 201 9.91 -3.43 -4.79
C THR A 201 10.56 -2.07 -5.07
N VAL A 202 10.37 -1.09 -4.18
CA VAL A 202 10.93 0.26 -4.39
C VAL A 202 12.45 0.16 -4.53
N ALA A 203 13.12 -0.63 -3.69
CA ALA A 203 14.55 -0.84 -3.77
C ALA A 203 14.97 -1.56 -5.07
N GLY A 204 14.38 -2.71 -5.40
CA GLY A 204 14.77 -3.52 -6.57
C GLY A 204 14.48 -2.81 -7.90
N VAL A 205 13.25 -2.32 -8.06
CA VAL A 205 12.78 -1.68 -9.30
C VAL A 205 13.50 -0.35 -9.54
N ALA A 206 13.59 0.50 -8.52
CA ALA A 206 14.26 1.80 -8.67
C ALA A 206 15.75 1.64 -8.94
N ASN A 207 16.39 0.59 -8.41
CA ASN A 207 17.79 0.27 -8.70
C ASN A 207 18.00 -0.44 -10.04
N THR A 208 16.94 -0.78 -10.77
CA THR A 208 17.03 -1.33 -12.13
C THR A 208 16.96 -0.21 -13.18
N TRP A 209 15.94 0.66 -13.12
CA TRP A 209 15.69 1.68 -14.16
C TRP A 209 15.31 3.08 -13.65
N GLY A 210 15.38 3.31 -12.34
CA GLY A 210 15.35 4.65 -11.74
C GLY A 210 14.15 4.95 -10.85
N TYR A 211 12.94 4.51 -11.21
CA TYR A 211 11.72 4.66 -10.40
C TYR A 211 11.27 3.34 -9.79
N GLY A 212 10.83 3.39 -8.53
CA GLY A 212 10.38 2.21 -7.78
C GLY A 212 8.88 1.93 -7.90
N ALA A 213 8.21 2.50 -8.90
CA ALA A 213 6.76 2.48 -9.07
C ALA A 213 6.30 1.43 -10.10
N MET A 214 4.99 1.16 -10.13
CA MET A 214 4.35 0.44 -11.22
C MET A 214 4.59 1.18 -12.53
N THR A 215 5.03 0.47 -13.58
CA THR A 215 5.48 1.15 -14.81
C THR A 215 4.35 1.50 -15.75
N ASN A 216 3.25 0.75 -15.75
CA ASN A 216 2.11 0.98 -16.62
C ASN A 216 0.86 1.26 -15.75
N SER A 217 -0.33 0.95 -16.27
CA SER A 217 -1.59 1.11 -15.57
C SER A 217 -2.43 -0.17 -15.60
N TYR A 218 -3.45 -0.25 -14.74
CA TYR A 218 -4.42 -1.33 -14.80
C TYR A 218 -5.09 -1.41 -16.18
N ASN A 219 -5.42 -0.26 -16.76
CA ASN A 219 -6.06 -0.15 -18.06
C ASN A 219 -5.15 -0.56 -19.22
N ASP A 220 -3.84 -0.29 -19.12
CA ASP A 220 -2.87 -0.67 -20.15
C ASP A 220 -2.69 -2.20 -20.25
N ILE A 221 -3.06 -2.96 -19.20
CA ILE A 221 -3.14 -4.43 -19.24
C ILE A 221 -4.09 -4.90 -20.35
N HIS A 222 -5.10 -4.11 -20.73
CA HIS A 222 -6.00 -4.46 -21.85
C HIS A 222 -5.26 -4.71 -23.16
N ASN A 223 -4.03 -4.21 -23.32
CA ASN A 223 -3.21 -4.38 -24.52
C ASN A 223 -2.17 -5.50 -24.39
N SER A 224 -2.10 -6.17 -23.24
CA SER A 224 -1.15 -7.27 -23.01
C SER A 224 -1.47 -8.45 -23.94
N LYS A 225 -0.42 -9.10 -24.43
CA LYS A 225 -0.53 -10.36 -25.18
C LYS A 225 -0.13 -11.58 -24.37
N ALA A 226 0.53 -11.40 -23.23
CA ALA A 226 0.71 -12.43 -22.21
C ALA A 226 0.72 -11.77 -20.83
N ILE A 227 0.20 -12.48 -19.83
CA ILE A 227 0.14 -12.00 -18.46
C ILE A 227 0.79 -13.04 -17.55
N PHE A 228 1.87 -12.64 -16.89
CA PHE A 228 2.58 -13.49 -15.94
C PHE A 228 2.37 -12.94 -14.52
N LEU A 229 1.63 -13.67 -13.70
CA LEU A 229 1.36 -13.34 -12.31
C LEU A 229 2.25 -14.19 -11.40
N ILE A 230 3.01 -13.54 -10.53
CA ILE A 230 3.84 -14.20 -9.53
C ILE A 230 3.76 -13.45 -8.21
N GLY A 231 3.56 -14.17 -7.10
CA GLY A 231 3.48 -13.55 -5.78
C GLY A 231 2.36 -12.50 -5.65
N GLY A 232 1.30 -12.62 -6.44
CA GLY A 232 0.13 -11.75 -6.45
C GLY A 232 -1.14 -12.56 -6.70
N ASN A 233 -2.23 -12.18 -6.02
CA ASN A 233 -3.53 -12.84 -6.14
C ASN A 233 -4.64 -11.79 -6.32
N PRO A 234 -4.76 -11.18 -7.53
CA PRO A 234 -5.71 -10.10 -7.79
C PRO A 234 -7.16 -10.45 -7.46
N ALA A 235 -7.59 -11.70 -7.67
CA ALA A 235 -8.96 -12.12 -7.35
C ALA A 235 -9.35 -11.88 -5.87
N GLU A 236 -8.36 -11.79 -4.97
CA GLU A 236 -8.59 -11.59 -3.53
C GLU A 236 -8.07 -10.23 -3.05
N ALA A 237 -6.85 -9.88 -3.45
CA ALA A 237 -6.17 -8.67 -2.99
C ALA A 237 -6.57 -7.41 -3.77
N HIS A 238 -6.97 -7.56 -5.04
CA HIS A 238 -7.30 -6.46 -5.96
C HIS A 238 -8.47 -6.81 -6.89
N PRO A 239 -9.65 -7.22 -6.40
CA PRO A 239 -10.62 -7.95 -7.23
C PRO A 239 -11.10 -7.17 -8.47
N VAL A 240 -11.22 -5.85 -8.36
CA VAL A 240 -11.59 -5.00 -9.49
C VAL A 240 -10.50 -4.98 -10.59
N SER A 241 -9.22 -5.17 -10.24
CA SER A 241 -8.17 -5.25 -11.26
C SER A 241 -8.21 -6.53 -12.07
N LEU A 242 -8.84 -7.60 -11.56
CA LEU A 242 -9.03 -8.85 -12.31
C LEU A 242 -9.82 -8.61 -13.60
N MET A 243 -10.80 -7.69 -13.59
CA MET A 243 -11.54 -7.30 -14.80
C MET A 243 -10.61 -6.86 -15.94
N HIS A 244 -9.56 -6.09 -15.63
CA HIS A 244 -8.60 -5.63 -16.64
C HIS A 244 -7.75 -6.79 -17.21
N ILE A 245 -7.39 -7.76 -16.37
CA ILE A 245 -6.70 -8.99 -16.77
C ILE A 245 -7.61 -9.84 -17.67
N MET A 246 -8.86 -10.05 -17.26
CA MET A 246 -9.83 -10.85 -18.00
C MET A 246 -10.16 -10.22 -19.35
N LYS A 247 -10.26 -8.90 -19.42
CA LYS A 247 -10.46 -8.20 -20.70
C LYS A 247 -9.34 -8.49 -21.68
N ALA A 248 -8.07 -8.47 -21.25
CA ALA A 248 -6.94 -8.82 -22.11
C ALA A 248 -6.98 -10.29 -22.54
N LYS A 249 -7.30 -11.20 -21.61
CA LYS A 249 -7.48 -12.63 -21.89
C LYS A 249 -8.55 -12.86 -22.95
N GLU A 250 -9.73 -12.25 -22.80
CA GLU A 250 -10.89 -12.47 -23.67
C GLU A 250 -10.78 -11.73 -25.02
N GLN A 251 -10.21 -10.54 -25.05
CA GLN A 251 -10.16 -9.71 -26.26
C GLN A 251 -8.88 -9.88 -27.07
N ASN A 252 -7.75 -10.16 -26.43
CA ASN A 252 -6.45 -10.35 -27.10
C ASN A 252 -6.03 -11.82 -27.18
N ASN A 253 -6.81 -12.75 -26.61
CA ASN A 253 -6.38 -14.14 -26.38
C ASN A 253 -5.07 -14.23 -25.61
N ALA A 254 -4.85 -13.31 -24.65
CA ALA A 254 -3.63 -13.26 -23.89
C ALA A 254 -3.57 -14.42 -22.87
N PRO A 255 -2.62 -15.38 -22.97
CA PRO A 255 -2.45 -16.40 -21.96
C PRO A 255 -2.13 -15.78 -20.59
N VAL A 256 -2.85 -16.26 -19.58
CA VAL A 256 -2.67 -15.91 -18.17
C VAL A 256 -1.93 -17.03 -17.47
N ILE A 257 -0.71 -16.74 -17.02
CA ILE A 257 0.17 -17.67 -16.31
C ILE A 257 0.18 -17.24 -14.84
N VAL A 258 -0.11 -18.17 -13.93
CA VAL A 258 -0.11 -17.91 -12.47
C VAL A 258 0.91 -18.80 -11.79
N CYS A 259 1.93 -18.19 -11.22
CA CYS A 259 2.93 -18.83 -10.37
C CYS A 259 2.61 -18.54 -8.90
N ASP A 260 2.11 -19.54 -8.17
CA ASP A 260 1.75 -19.42 -6.75
C ASP A 260 1.90 -20.79 -6.05
N PRO A 261 2.40 -20.85 -4.80
CA PRO A 261 2.44 -22.11 -4.05
C PRO A 261 1.05 -22.73 -3.83
N ARG A 262 -0.02 -21.95 -3.97
CA ARG A 262 -1.42 -22.38 -3.84
C ARG A 262 -2.17 -22.27 -5.16
N PHE A 263 -3.13 -23.16 -5.37
CA PHE A 263 -4.17 -22.98 -6.38
C PHE A 263 -5.18 -21.94 -5.87
N THR A 264 -4.91 -20.67 -6.15
CA THR A 264 -5.72 -19.53 -5.68
C THR A 264 -6.96 -19.29 -6.54
N ARG A 265 -7.84 -18.37 -6.09
CA ARG A 265 -8.94 -17.86 -6.92
C ARG A 265 -8.44 -17.21 -8.22
N THR A 266 -7.24 -16.62 -8.23
CA THR A 266 -6.61 -16.14 -9.47
C THR A 266 -6.14 -17.29 -10.35
N ALA A 267 -5.54 -18.34 -9.78
CA ALA A 267 -5.09 -19.52 -10.53
C ALA A 267 -6.25 -20.24 -11.23
N ALA A 268 -7.47 -20.19 -10.68
CA ALA A 268 -8.67 -20.71 -11.32
C ALA A 268 -9.01 -20.05 -12.67
N HIS A 269 -8.47 -18.86 -12.94
CA HIS A 269 -8.62 -18.16 -14.23
C HIS A 269 -7.40 -18.31 -15.14
N ALA A 270 -6.36 -19.02 -14.71
CA ALA A 270 -5.11 -19.18 -15.46
C ALA A 270 -5.27 -20.18 -16.62
N ASP A 271 -4.50 -19.94 -17.68
CA ASP A 271 -4.27 -20.93 -18.75
C ASP A 271 -3.16 -21.90 -18.35
N GLU A 272 -2.18 -21.44 -17.56
CA GLU A 272 -1.14 -22.27 -16.96
C GLU A 272 -0.97 -21.89 -15.48
N TYR A 273 -1.10 -22.88 -14.59
CA TYR A 273 -0.78 -22.75 -13.17
C TYR A 273 0.54 -23.45 -12.87
N VAL A 274 1.47 -22.72 -12.27
CA VAL A 274 2.79 -23.21 -11.87
C VAL A 274 2.87 -23.18 -10.35
N ARG A 275 2.86 -24.37 -9.74
CA ARG A 275 3.10 -24.53 -8.31
C ARG A 275 4.61 -24.60 -8.06
N PHE A 276 5.10 -23.81 -7.12
CA PHE A 276 6.50 -23.83 -6.71
C PHE A 276 6.62 -23.69 -5.18
N ARG A 277 7.76 -24.10 -4.63
CA ARG A 277 8.05 -24.02 -3.19
C ARG A 277 8.18 -22.55 -2.75
N PRO A 278 7.49 -22.10 -1.68
CA PRO A 278 7.68 -20.75 -1.14
C PRO A 278 9.16 -20.43 -0.86
N GLY A 279 9.60 -19.21 -1.16
CA GLY A 279 10.99 -18.80 -0.96
C GLY A 279 11.95 -19.12 -2.11
N THR A 280 11.46 -19.58 -3.26
CA THR A 280 12.30 -20.03 -4.40
C THR A 280 12.07 -19.26 -5.70
N ASP A 281 11.51 -18.06 -5.62
CA ASP A 281 11.15 -17.23 -6.77
C ASP A 281 12.33 -16.92 -7.70
N VAL A 282 13.52 -16.63 -7.16
CA VAL A 282 14.72 -16.37 -7.98
C VAL A 282 15.07 -17.59 -8.83
N ALA A 283 15.08 -18.78 -8.23
CA ALA A 283 15.35 -20.03 -8.93
C ALA A 283 14.32 -20.31 -10.04
N LEU A 284 13.04 -20.03 -9.77
CA LEU A 284 11.95 -20.18 -10.75
C LEU A 284 12.17 -19.26 -11.96
N ILE A 285 12.47 -17.98 -11.73
CA ILE A 285 12.69 -16.99 -12.79
C ILE A 285 13.96 -17.29 -13.58
N TRP A 286 15.02 -17.75 -12.91
CA TRP A 286 16.24 -18.21 -13.58
C TRP A 286 15.99 -19.45 -14.45
N GLY A 287 15.17 -20.40 -14.02
CA GLY A 287 14.76 -21.51 -14.89
C GLY A 287 14.00 -21.08 -16.13
N ILE A 288 13.09 -20.10 -16.01
CA ILE A 288 12.40 -19.51 -17.18
C ILE A 288 13.41 -18.82 -18.12
N LEU A 289 14.33 -18.03 -17.56
CA LEU A 289 15.36 -17.34 -18.35
C LEU A 289 16.39 -18.27 -18.96
N TRP A 290 16.67 -19.41 -18.33
CA TRP A 290 17.53 -20.45 -18.88
C TRP A 290 16.98 -20.92 -20.23
N HIS A 291 15.68 -21.25 -20.29
CA HIS A 291 15.03 -21.61 -21.55
C HIS A 291 15.01 -20.48 -22.56
N ILE A 292 14.78 -19.23 -22.13
CA ILE A 292 14.80 -18.06 -23.02
C ILE A 292 16.17 -17.92 -23.69
N PHE A 293 17.26 -17.94 -22.92
CA PHE A 293 18.61 -17.73 -23.45
C PHE A 293 19.12 -18.93 -24.25
N GLU A 294 18.85 -20.15 -23.80
CA GLU A 294 19.25 -21.38 -24.51
C GLU A 294 18.62 -21.44 -25.91
N ASN A 295 17.39 -20.95 -26.05
CA ASN A 295 16.68 -20.93 -27.33
C ASN A 295 16.89 -19.62 -28.13
N GLY A 296 17.67 -18.67 -27.62
CA GLY A 296 17.89 -17.37 -28.26
C GLY A 296 16.62 -16.53 -28.40
N TRP A 297 15.66 -16.69 -27.49
CA TRP A 297 14.38 -15.99 -27.53
C TRP A 297 14.47 -14.56 -27.00
N GLU A 298 15.53 -14.16 -26.32
CA GLU A 298 15.68 -12.80 -25.79
C GLU A 298 15.64 -11.70 -26.87
N ASP A 299 15.21 -10.50 -26.49
CA ASP A 299 15.28 -9.32 -27.36
C ASP A 299 16.70 -8.72 -27.35
N LYS A 300 17.51 -9.17 -28.31
CA LYS A 300 18.92 -8.79 -28.43
C LYS A 300 19.11 -7.29 -28.68
N GLU A 301 18.23 -6.66 -29.45
CA GLU A 301 18.38 -5.24 -29.79
C GLU A 301 17.96 -4.36 -28.62
N PHE A 302 16.89 -4.73 -27.91
CA PHE A 302 16.52 -4.05 -26.67
C PHE A 302 17.64 -4.15 -25.62
N ILE A 303 18.23 -5.34 -25.45
CA ILE A 303 19.34 -5.54 -24.51
C ILE A 303 20.53 -4.66 -24.88
N ARG A 304 20.96 -4.69 -26.15
CA ARG A 304 22.12 -3.93 -26.63
C ARG A 304 21.97 -2.43 -26.37
N THR A 305 20.81 -1.87 -26.72
CA THR A 305 20.58 -0.41 -26.70
C THR A 305 20.17 0.13 -25.33
N ARG A 306 19.54 -0.68 -24.48
CA ARG A 306 18.86 -0.21 -23.26
C ARG A 306 19.21 -0.96 -21.98
N VAL A 307 20.07 -1.98 -22.00
CA VAL A 307 20.37 -2.79 -20.82
C VAL A 307 21.87 -2.95 -20.60
N TRP A 308 22.30 -2.80 -19.35
CA TRP A 308 23.69 -2.96 -18.92
C TRP A 308 23.83 -4.12 -17.94
N GLY A 309 24.87 -4.96 -18.10
CA GLY A 309 25.19 -6.10 -17.23
C GLY A 309 24.43 -7.42 -17.52
N MET A 310 23.84 -7.58 -18.71
CA MET A 310 23.06 -8.79 -19.02
C MET A 310 23.94 -10.04 -19.13
N ASP A 311 25.21 -9.91 -19.46
CA ASP A 311 26.12 -11.06 -19.58
C ASP A 311 26.45 -11.69 -18.20
N ASP A 312 26.52 -10.89 -17.13
CA ASP A 312 26.59 -11.41 -15.75
C ASP A 312 25.34 -12.21 -15.38
N ILE A 313 24.16 -11.77 -15.85
CA ILE A 313 22.91 -12.49 -15.64
C ILE A 313 22.94 -13.82 -16.38
N LYS A 314 23.37 -13.85 -17.65
CA LYS A 314 23.48 -15.09 -18.42
C LYS A 314 24.43 -16.09 -17.74
N THR A 315 25.54 -15.58 -17.18
CA THR A 315 26.50 -16.40 -16.44
C THR A 315 25.89 -17.04 -15.19
N GLU A 316 25.07 -16.31 -14.44
CA GLU A 316 24.35 -16.87 -13.30
C GLU A 316 23.24 -17.83 -13.73
N VAL A 317 22.42 -17.43 -14.69
CA VAL A 317 21.30 -18.23 -15.22
C VAL A 317 21.75 -19.57 -15.78
N ALA A 318 22.94 -19.65 -16.39
CA ALA A 318 23.49 -20.91 -16.93
C ALA A 318 23.63 -22.03 -15.87
N LYS A 319 23.68 -21.69 -14.57
CA LYS A 319 23.74 -22.65 -13.46
C LYS A 319 22.36 -23.28 -13.15
N TRP A 320 21.28 -22.63 -13.58
CA TRP A 320 19.90 -23.00 -13.28
C TRP A 320 19.31 -23.88 -14.37
N THR A 321 19.94 -25.04 -14.59
CA THR A 321 19.43 -26.07 -15.52
C THR A 321 18.05 -26.58 -15.11
N PRO A 322 17.26 -27.17 -16.03
CA PRO A 322 15.96 -27.76 -15.72
C PRO A 322 15.95 -28.65 -14.46
N ASP A 323 16.94 -29.53 -14.33
CA ASP A 323 17.06 -30.46 -13.20
C ASP A 323 17.36 -29.72 -11.88
N GLU A 324 18.20 -28.69 -11.92
CA GLU A 324 18.54 -27.91 -10.74
C GLU A 324 17.35 -27.06 -10.26
N VAL A 325 16.61 -26.47 -11.20
CA VAL A 325 15.41 -25.69 -10.89
C VAL A 325 14.33 -26.61 -10.31
N GLU A 326 14.14 -27.81 -10.85
CA GLU A 326 13.21 -28.79 -10.30
C GLU A 326 13.65 -29.24 -8.89
N ARG A 327 14.94 -29.47 -8.67
CA ARG A 327 15.51 -29.82 -7.34
C ARG A 327 15.21 -28.76 -6.29
N VAL A 328 15.31 -27.48 -6.63
CA VAL A 328 15.15 -26.36 -5.69
C VAL A 328 13.68 -25.96 -5.51
N THR A 329 12.95 -25.81 -6.62
CA THR A 329 11.59 -25.22 -6.64
C THR A 329 10.49 -26.26 -6.58
N GLY A 330 10.76 -27.50 -6.99
CA GLY A 330 9.77 -28.55 -7.24
C GLY A 330 9.00 -28.39 -8.55
N THR A 331 9.37 -27.42 -9.40
CA THR A 331 8.68 -27.18 -10.68
C THR A 331 9.36 -27.94 -11.82
N PRO A 332 8.63 -28.74 -12.60
CA PRO A 332 9.22 -29.48 -13.72
C PRO A 332 9.81 -28.55 -14.78
N GLY A 333 11.02 -28.84 -15.23
CA GLY A 333 11.67 -28.05 -16.29
C GLY A 333 10.85 -27.98 -17.59
N SER A 334 10.18 -29.07 -17.96
CA SER A 334 9.28 -29.09 -19.12
C SER A 334 8.09 -28.12 -19.01
N GLN A 335 7.63 -27.82 -17.80
CA GLN A 335 6.60 -26.81 -17.57
C GLN A 335 7.18 -25.40 -17.74
N LEU A 336 8.38 -25.15 -17.22
CA LEU A 336 9.05 -23.86 -17.38
C LEU A 336 9.41 -23.55 -18.84
N GLU A 337 9.76 -24.57 -19.62
CA GLU A 337 9.94 -24.42 -21.07
C GLU A 337 8.67 -23.91 -21.75
N ARG A 338 7.49 -24.50 -21.42
CA ARG A 338 6.20 -24.05 -21.97
C ARG A 338 5.87 -22.62 -21.55
N VAL A 339 6.13 -22.26 -20.30
CA VAL A 339 5.94 -20.89 -19.78
C VAL A 339 6.84 -19.91 -20.53
N ALA A 340 8.15 -20.21 -20.62
CA ALA A 340 9.13 -19.39 -21.33
C ALA A 340 8.75 -19.17 -22.80
N ARG A 341 8.37 -20.26 -23.48
CA ARG A 341 7.92 -20.24 -24.88
C ARG A 341 6.65 -19.40 -25.06
N THR A 342 5.67 -19.59 -24.17
CA THR A 342 4.41 -18.82 -24.19
C THR A 342 4.69 -17.33 -24.03
N MET A 343 5.55 -16.93 -23.09
CA MET A 343 5.92 -15.53 -22.89
C MET A 343 6.72 -14.95 -24.07
N ALA A 344 7.64 -15.73 -24.64
CA ALA A 344 8.45 -15.32 -25.79
C ALA A 344 7.61 -15.10 -27.05
N ASN A 345 6.64 -15.98 -27.31
CA ASN A 345 5.79 -15.92 -28.51
C ASN A 345 4.70 -14.84 -28.44
N ASN A 346 4.37 -14.35 -27.24
CA ASN A 346 3.24 -13.45 -27.02
C ASN A 346 3.69 -12.08 -26.46
N ARG A 347 4.52 -11.37 -27.23
CA ARG A 347 5.01 -10.03 -26.87
C ARG A 347 4.16 -8.89 -27.46
N PRO A 348 3.93 -7.79 -26.72
CA PRO A 348 4.44 -7.54 -25.37
C PRO A 348 3.65 -8.29 -24.29
N GLY A 349 4.38 -8.77 -23.27
CA GLY A 349 3.82 -9.41 -22.08
C GLY A 349 4.06 -8.57 -20.83
N THR A 350 3.20 -8.71 -19.82
CA THR A 350 3.30 -7.99 -18.54
C THR A 350 3.58 -8.93 -17.37
N VAL A 351 4.38 -8.48 -16.41
CA VAL A 351 4.64 -9.18 -15.15
C VAL A 351 3.93 -8.47 -14.01
N ILE A 352 3.08 -9.20 -13.27
CA ILE A 352 2.25 -8.70 -12.17
C ILE A 352 2.66 -9.36 -10.87
N TRP A 353 2.92 -8.57 -9.82
CA TRP A 353 3.20 -9.09 -8.48
C TRP A 353 2.68 -8.19 -7.36
N CYS A 354 2.65 -8.76 -6.15
CA CYS A 354 2.37 -8.06 -4.91
C CYS A 354 3.29 -8.61 -3.79
N MET A 355 2.72 -9.09 -2.68
CA MET A 355 3.47 -9.42 -1.47
C MET A 355 4.17 -10.78 -1.48
N GLY A 356 3.72 -11.70 -2.34
CA GLY A 356 4.31 -13.04 -2.41
C GLY A 356 5.78 -13.01 -2.78
N GLY A 357 6.20 -12.06 -3.63
CA GLY A 357 7.61 -11.86 -3.97
C GLY A 357 8.36 -10.86 -3.08
N THR A 358 7.66 -10.00 -2.32
CA THR A 358 8.32 -8.91 -1.57
C THR A 358 8.67 -9.27 -0.14
N GLN A 359 7.88 -10.11 0.53
CA GLN A 359 7.99 -10.39 1.97
C GLN A 359 8.87 -11.61 2.23
N HIS A 360 10.15 -11.50 1.86
CA HIS A 360 11.21 -12.51 2.01
C HIS A 360 12.50 -11.82 2.48
N THR A 361 13.40 -12.58 3.11
CA THR A 361 14.75 -12.14 3.50
C THR A 361 15.64 -11.75 2.31
N ASN A 362 15.27 -12.19 1.11
CA ASN A 362 15.86 -11.81 -0.17
C ASN A 362 14.83 -11.21 -1.14
N GLY A 363 13.75 -10.57 -0.66
CA GLY A 363 12.70 -10.01 -1.52
C GLY A 363 13.23 -8.95 -2.51
N ASN A 364 14.34 -8.27 -2.18
CA ASN A 364 15.05 -7.41 -3.11
C ASN A 364 15.61 -8.17 -4.34
N ASN A 365 15.99 -9.44 -4.20
CA ASN A 365 16.43 -10.28 -5.32
C ASN A 365 15.24 -10.73 -6.17
N ASN A 366 14.15 -11.18 -5.55
CA ASN A 366 12.92 -11.58 -6.24
C ASN A 366 12.42 -10.47 -7.18
N THR A 367 12.22 -9.27 -6.64
CA THR A 367 11.72 -8.12 -7.42
C THR A 367 12.66 -7.72 -8.55
N ARG A 368 13.98 -7.90 -8.39
CA ARG A 368 14.95 -7.66 -9.46
C ARG A 368 14.93 -8.76 -10.53
N ALA A 369 14.79 -10.02 -10.15
CA ALA A 369 14.64 -11.13 -11.09
C ALA A 369 13.41 -10.92 -12.00
N TYR A 370 12.28 -10.48 -11.43
CA TYR A 370 11.08 -10.15 -12.21
C TYR A 370 11.34 -9.03 -13.23
N CYS A 371 12.07 -7.99 -12.83
CA CYS A 371 12.46 -6.91 -13.74
C CYS A 371 13.38 -7.40 -14.86
N ILE A 372 14.37 -8.23 -14.53
CA ILE A 372 15.34 -8.77 -15.49
C ILE A 372 14.66 -9.66 -16.52
N LEU A 373 13.64 -10.45 -16.13
CA LEU A 373 12.81 -11.20 -17.07
C LEU A 373 12.17 -10.26 -18.12
N GLN A 374 11.59 -9.14 -17.69
CA GLN A 374 10.99 -8.18 -18.63
C GLN A 374 12.04 -7.44 -19.49
N LEU A 375 13.24 -7.21 -18.98
CA LEU A 375 14.35 -6.65 -19.77
C LEU A 375 14.85 -7.64 -20.84
N ALA A 376 14.98 -8.92 -20.48
CA ALA A 376 15.39 -9.96 -21.42
C ALA A 376 14.38 -10.15 -22.55
N LEU A 377 13.08 -10.00 -22.26
CA LEU A 377 12.01 -10.11 -23.25
C LEU A 377 11.75 -8.79 -24.03
N GLY A 378 12.40 -7.69 -23.68
CA GLY A 378 12.18 -6.39 -24.34
C GLY A 378 10.82 -5.74 -24.06
N ASN A 379 10.17 -6.11 -22.95
CA ASN A 379 8.79 -5.71 -22.65
C ASN A 379 8.66 -4.38 -21.90
N MET A 380 9.75 -3.67 -21.61
CA MET A 380 9.70 -2.42 -20.82
C MET A 380 9.50 -1.19 -21.72
N GLY A 381 8.62 -0.27 -21.30
CA GLY A 381 8.35 0.96 -22.06
C GLY A 381 7.45 0.76 -23.27
N THR A 382 6.55 -0.21 -23.21
CA THR A 382 5.57 -0.50 -24.28
C THR A 382 4.18 -0.73 -23.68
N SER A 383 3.15 -0.43 -24.46
CA SER A 383 1.75 -0.68 -24.07
C SER A 383 1.45 -2.17 -24.04
N GLY A 384 0.76 -2.63 -22.99
CA GLY A 384 0.52 -4.07 -22.73
C GLY A 384 1.73 -4.79 -22.11
N GLY A 385 2.86 -4.10 -21.94
CA GLY A 385 4.08 -4.67 -21.37
C GLY A 385 4.30 -4.33 -19.89
N GLY A 386 5.56 -4.08 -19.56
CA GLY A 386 5.98 -3.47 -18.30
C GLY A 386 5.87 -4.36 -17.07
N THR A 387 6.02 -3.72 -15.92
CA THR A 387 5.89 -4.33 -14.60
C THR A 387 4.72 -3.70 -13.86
N ASN A 388 3.65 -4.47 -13.75
CA ASN A 388 2.37 -4.04 -13.19
C ASN A 388 2.28 -4.44 -11.71
N ILE A 389 2.76 -3.54 -10.87
CA ILE A 389 3.02 -3.85 -9.47
C ILE A 389 1.83 -3.41 -8.61
N PHE A 390 0.99 -4.36 -8.22
CA PHE A 390 -0.24 -4.07 -7.49
C PHE A 390 0.06 -3.79 -6.02
N ARG A 391 0.01 -2.50 -5.67
CA ARG A 391 0.27 -1.97 -4.33
C ARG A 391 -0.77 -2.43 -3.31
N GLY A 392 -0.43 -2.40 -2.01
CA GLY A 392 -1.36 -2.78 -0.94
C GLY A 392 -2.51 -1.77 -0.70
N HIS A 393 -2.37 -0.97 0.36
CA HIS A 393 -3.38 0.03 0.79
C HIS A 393 -3.67 1.10 -0.27
N CYS A 394 -4.83 1.74 -0.17
CA CYS A 394 -5.33 2.74 -1.10
C CYS A 394 -4.35 3.88 -1.39
N ASN A 395 -3.55 4.31 -0.40
CA ASN A 395 -2.58 5.39 -0.57
C ASN A 395 -1.13 4.98 -0.27
N VAL A 396 -0.78 3.69 -0.31
CA VAL A 396 0.61 3.28 -0.04
C VAL A 396 1.59 3.86 -1.08
N GLN A 397 1.13 4.11 -2.32
CA GLN A 397 1.93 4.81 -3.32
C GLN A 397 2.16 6.26 -2.89
N GLY A 398 1.10 7.00 -2.54
CA GLY A 398 1.19 8.40 -2.12
C GLY A 398 2.00 8.61 -0.84
N ALA A 399 1.77 7.81 0.21
CA ALA A 399 2.55 7.89 1.44
C ALA A 399 4.05 7.57 1.22
N THR A 400 4.36 6.68 0.27
CA THR A 400 5.74 6.44 -0.20
C THR A 400 6.30 7.65 -0.94
N ASP A 401 5.53 8.21 -1.89
CA ASP A 401 5.92 9.38 -2.67
C ASP A 401 6.23 10.57 -1.76
N LEU A 402 5.45 10.73 -0.71
CA LEU A 402 5.53 11.82 0.27
C LEU A 402 6.51 11.54 1.42
N GLY A 403 7.22 10.41 1.36
CA GLY A 403 8.39 10.17 2.18
C GLY A 403 8.07 9.84 3.64
N VAL A 404 6.90 9.26 3.95
CA VAL A 404 6.58 8.69 5.28
C VAL A 404 7.41 7.41 5.49
N LEU A 405 8.73 7.53 5.47
CA LEU A 405 9.68 6.42 5.42
C LEU A 405 10.90 6.76 6.24
N ALA A 406 11.50 5.73 6.85
CA ALA A 406 12.64 5.90 7.73
C ALA A 406 13.91 6.37 7.01
N ASN A 407 13.92 6.42 5.68
CA ASN A 407 15.13 6.66 4.88
C ASN A 407 14.98 7.72 3.78
N THR A 408 13.86 8.43 3.71
CA THR A 408 13.64 9.46 2.66
C THR A 408 12.88 10.69 3.18
N LEU A 409 12.96 11.75 2.39
CA LEU A 409 12.11 12.93 2.41
C LEU A 409 11.09 12.85 1.25
N PRO A 410 10.06 13.71 1.21
CA PRO A 410 9.08 13.66 0.13
C PRO A 410 9.76 13.80 -1.24
N GLY A 411 9.19 13.17 -2.27
CA GLY A 411 9.78 13.07 -3.61
C GLY A 411 10.97 12.09 -3.70
N TYR A 412 11.10 11.12 -2.80
CA TYR A 412 12.26 10.21 -2.77
C TYR A 412 13.62 10.92 -2.64
N TYR A 413 13.66 12.13 -2.09
CA TYR A 413 14.92 12.75 -1.70
C TYR A 413 15.52 11.94 -0.54
N GLY A 414 16.84 11.73 -0.54
CA GLY A 414 17.50 11.02 0.55
C GLY A 414 17.59 11.88 1.82
N LEU A 415 18.25 11.37 2.85
CA LEU A 415 18.52 12.11 4.09
C LEU A 415 19.85 12.90 4.05
N LYS A 416 20.43 13.09 2.87
CA LYS A 416 21.72 13.80 2.73
C LYS A 416 21.56 15.32 2.99
N PRO A 417 22.63 16.04 3.37
CA PRO A 417 22.56 17.49 3.63
C PRO A 417 21.91 18.31 2.51
N GLY A 418 22.24 18.01 1.24
CA GLY A 418 21.64 18.72 0.10
C GLY A 418 20.13 18.48 -0.06
N SER A 419 19.63 17.31 0.34
CA SER A 419 18.20 16.98 0.33
C SER A 419 17.44 17.73 1.42
N TRP A 420 18.03 17.84 2.60
CA TRP A 420 17.47 18.68 3.68
C TRP A 420 17.51 20.17 3.33
N ALA A 421 18.59 20.65 2.71
CA ALA A 421 18.67 22.02 2.22
C ALA A 421 17.61 22.32 1.16
N HIS A 422 17.28 21.35 0.30
CA HIS A 422 16.16 21.46 -0.64
C HIS A 422 14.83 21.65 0.07
N TRP A 423 14.48 20.75 0.98
CA TRP A 423 13.21 20.83 1.70
C TRP A 423 13.12 22.02 2.66
N ALA A 424 14.24 22.46 3.24
CA ALA A 424 14.29 23.70 4.01
C ALA A 424 13.93 24.91 3.14
N ARG A 425 14.41 24.99 1.89
CA ARG A 425 13.99 26.05 0.95
C ARG A 425 12.52 25.95 0.57
N VAL A 426 11.99 24.75 0.35
CA VAL A 426 10.56 24.55 0.03
C VAL A 426 9.66 25.00 1.20
N TRP A 427 10.08 24.76 2.43
CA TRP A 427 9.34 25.14 3.64
C TRP A 427 9.62 26.57 4.10
N ASP A 428 10.40 27.35 3.36
CA ASP A 428 10.93 28.65 3.77
C ASP A 428 11.51 28.64 5.19
N GLU A 429 12.26 27.58 5.51
CA GLU A 429 12.73 27.26 6.84
C GLU A 429 14.24 27.44 7.01
N ASP A 430 14.63 27.87 8.20
CA ASP A 430 16.03 27.89 8.61
C ASP A 430 16.55 26.46 8.82
N LEU A 431 17.50 26.07 7.97
CA LEU A 431 18.13 24.76 8.01
C LEU A 431 18.88 24.53 9.33
N ASP A 432 19.45 25.56 9.95
CA ASP A 432 20.18 25.41 11.22
C ASP A 432 19.22 25.20 12.40
N TRP A 433 18.07 25.86 12.38
CA TRP A 433 16.98 25.54 13.31
C TRP A 433 16.53 24.08 13.17
N LEU A 434 16.31 23.61 11.94
CA LEU A 434 15.93 22.20 11.69
C LEU A 434 17.00 21.24 12.23
N LYS A 435 18.28 21.48 11.94
CA LYS A 435 19.40 20.66 12.48
C LYS A 435 19.36 20.60 14.01
N GLY A 436 19.08 21.73 14.68
CA GLY A 436 18.99 21.81 16.14
C GLY A 436 17.87 20.96 16.76
N ARG A 437 16.91 20.48 15.97
CA ARG A 437 15.84 19.59 16.45
C ARG A 437 16.29 18.13 16.56
N PHE A 438 17.31 17.70 15.82
CA PHE A 438 17.77 16.32 15.78
C PHE A 438 18.91 16.10 16.78
N ALA A 439 19.00 14.87 17.32
CA ALA A 439 20.13 14.50 18.15
C ALA A 439 21.43 14.36 17.33
N THR A 440 22.55 14.55 18.01
CA THR A 440 23.87 14.10 17.54
C THR A 440 24.36 13.00 18.46
N MET A 441 24.64 11.84 17.90
CA MET A 441 25.19 10.69 18.63
C MET A 441 26.72 10.69 18.52
N THR A 442 27.41 10.25 19.57
CA THR A 442 28.84 9.94 19.50
C THR A 442 29.01 8.48 19.07
N THR A 443 29.72 8.22 17.98
CA THR A 443 30.02 6.84 17.54
C THR A 443 31.00 6.15 18.49
N LYS A 444 31.13 4.83 18.37
CA LYS A 444 32.13 4.04 19.12
C LYS A 444 33.56 4.57 18.94
N ASP A 445 33.85 5.18 17.79
CA ASP A 445 35.15 5.79 17.47
C ASP A 445 35.27 7.26 17.92
N GLY A 446 34.33 7.77 18.72
CA GLY A 446 34.34 9.13 19.24
C GLY A 446 33.92 10.23 18.26
N LYS A 447 33.39 9.89 17.07
CA LYS A 447 32.99 10.88 16.06
C LYS A 447 31.54 11.31 16.24
N PRO A 448 31.20 12.59 16.02
CA PRO A 448 29.81 13.03 16.01
C PRO A 448 29.09 12.48 14.77
N LYS A 449 27.86 12.02 14.99
CA LYS A 449 26.98 11.46 13.97
C LYS A 449 25.60 12.12 14.08
N ALA A 450 25.28 12.99 13.13
CA ALA A 450 24.02 13.72 13.11
C ALA A 450 22.86 12.79 12.72
N MET A 451 21.90 12.58 13.63
CA MET A 451 20.79 11.66 13.39
C MET A 451 19.86 12.13 12.27
N MET A 452 19.86 13.43 11.96
CA MET A 452 19.17 14.03 10.81
C MET A 452 19.54 13.36 9.48
N ASN A 453 20.80 12.93 9.32
CA ASN A 453 21.30 12.34 8.08
C ASN A 453 21.27 10.81 8.07
N GLU A 454 20.71 10.20 9.11
CA GLU A 454 20.71 8.76 9.31
C GLU A 454 19.30 8.20 9.21
N THR A 455 19.19 7.02 8.62
CA THR A 455 17.92 6.29 8.53
C THR A 455 17.37 6.02 9.93
N GLY A 456 16.06 6.12 10.14
CA GLY A 456 15.37 5.64 11.34
C GLY A 456 15.27 4.12 11.43
N ILE A 457 14.67 3.65 12.52
CA ILE A 457 14.25 2.26 12.69
C ILE A 457 13.01 2.00 11.82
N PRO A 458 12.97 0.95 10.98
CA PRO A 458 11.82 0.65 10.14
C PRO A 458 10.66 0.10 10.97
N VAL A 459 9.42 0.28 10.53
CA VAL A 459 8.26 -0.24 11.27
C VAL A 459 8.34 -1.75 11.46
N SER A 460 8.85 -2.52 10.50
CA SER A 460 9.06 -3.96 10.65
C SER A 460 9.93 -4.36 11.86
N ARG A 461 10.67 -3.41 12.45
CA ARG A 461 11.61 -3.61 13.56
C ARG A 461 11.40 -2.64 14.73
N TRP A 462 10.28 -1.93 14.83
CA TRP A 462 10.05 -0.95 15.92
C TRP A 462 10.16 -1.60 17.32
N ILE A 463 9.74 -2.87 17.42
CA ILE A 463 9.83 -3.73 18.61
C ILE A 463 11.29 -3.80 19.11
N ASP A 464 12.23 -3.99 18.19
CA ASP A 464 13.64 -4.12 18.55
C ASP A 464 14.24 -2.78 18.98
N GLY A 465 13.69 -1.64 18.52
CA GLY A 465 14.05 -0.32 19.05
C GLY A 465 13.74 -0.15 20.54
N ILE A 466 12.87 -1.00 21.10
CA ILE A 466 12.48 -1.02 22.52
C ILE A 466 13.22 -2.13 23.26
N LEU A 467 13.26 -3.34 22.69
CA LEU A 467 13.74 -4.55 23.37
C LEU A 467 15.26 -4.74 23.30
N GLU A 468 15.91 -4.26 22.24
CA GLU A 468 17.35 -4.43 22.05
C GLU A 468 18.15 -3.62 23.08
N ALA A 469 19.32 -4.11 23.46
CA ALA A 469 20.19 -3.40 24.38
C ALA A 469 20.64 -2.06 23.77
N LYS A 470 20.65 -1.00 24.57
CA LYS A 470 20.97 0.38 24.14
C LYS A 470 22.27 0.46 23.35
N GLU A 471 23.31 -0.25 23.80
CA GLU A 471 24.64 -0.31 23.20
C GLU A 471 24.69 -0.96 21.81
N ASN A 472 23.64 -1.70 21.45
CA ASN A 472 23.46 -2.33 20.15
C ASN A 472 22.63 -1.47 19.19
N LEU A 473 22.06 -0.35 19.65
CA LEU A 473 21.28 0.55 18.80
C LEU A 473 22.18 1.56 18.06
N GLY A 474 21.76 1.93 16.86
CA GLY A 474 22.35 3.01 16.07
C GLY A 474 21.73 4.38 16.35
N GLN A 475 21.09 4.55 17.51
CA GLN A 475 20.54 5.81 18.01
C GLN A 475 20.87 5.98 19.51
N PRO A 476 20.83 7.21 20.05
CA PRO A 476 21.30 7.48 21.41
C PRO A 476 20.61 6.69 22.53
N ASN A 477 19.32 6.39 22.40
CA ASN A 477 18.53 5.70 23.42
C ASN A 477 17.44 4.83 22.77
N ASN A 478 16.90 3.88 23.54
CA ASN A 478 15.75 3.06 23.16
C ASN A 478 14.50 3.90 22.91
N THR A 479 13.60 3.39 22.08
CA THR A 479 12.25 3.94 21.92
C THR A 479 11.48 3.77 23.23
N ARG A 480 10.92 4.86 23.75
CA ARG A 480 10.14 4.93 24.99
C ARG A 480 8.68 5.30 24.76
N ALA A 481 8.38 5.99 23.66
CA ALA A 481 7.01 6.28 23.22
C ALA A 481 6.77 5.78 21.80
N MET A 482 5.63 5.11 21.59
CA MET A 482 5.18 4.64 20.28
C MET A 482 3.85 5.29 19.91
N VAL A 483 3.81 5.97 18.77
CA VAL A 483 2.57 6.49 18.17
C VAL A 483 2.23 5.60 16.98
N LEU A 484 1.17 4.81 17.11
CA LEU A 484 0.60 3.97 16.05
C LEU A 484 -0.55 4.73 15.40
N TRP A 485 -0.27 5.41 14.28
CA TRP A 485 -1.27 6.20 13.56
C TRP A 485 -1.75 5.46 12.31
N GLY A 486 -3.00 5.01 12.31
CA GLY A 486 -3.60 4.28 11.19
C GLY A 486 -2.83 3.03 10.80
N HIS A 487 -2.41 2.24 11.80
CA HIS A 487 -1.60 1.03 11.63
C HIS A 487 -2.06 -0.11 12.54
N ALA A 488 -2.16 -1.31 11.96
CA ALA A 488 -2.58 -2.51 12.67
C ALA A 488 -1.37 -3.44 12.89
N PRO A 489 -0.90 -3.64 14.14
CA PRO A 489 0.35 -4.34 14.45
C PRO A 489 0.28 -5.83 14.14
N ASN A 490 -0.91 -6.42 14.08
CA ASN A 490 -1.10 -7.82 13.69
C ASN A 490 -0.76 -8.11 12.21
N SER A 491 -0.41 -7.09 11.43
CA SER A 491 0.20 -7.24 10.10
C SER A 491 1.71 -7.50 10.14
N GLN A 492 2.33 -7.55 11.33
CA GLN A 492 3.74 -7.82 11.55
C GLN A 492 3.98 -9.15 12.27
N THR A 493 5.09 -9.84 12.00
CA THR A 493 5.53 -11.06 12.72
C THR A 493 6.05 -10.77 14.12
N ARG A 494 6.18 -11.81 14.97
CA ARG A 494 6.67 -11.72 16.35
C ARG A 494 5.71 -10.99 17.30
N GLN A 495 4.42 -11.33 17.27
CA GLN A 495 3.42 -10.68 18.13
C GLN A 495 3.67 -10.82 19.64
N LEU A 496 4.29 -11.92 20.10
CA LEU A 496 4.63 -12.08 21.51
C LEU A 496 5.71 -11.08 21.94
N ASP A 497 6.68 -10.82 21.07
CA ASP A 497 7.68 -9.76 21.29
C ASP A 497 7.03 -8.38 21.23
N MET A 498 6.05 -8.15 20.34
CA MET A 498 5.28 -6.90 20.33
C MET A 498 4.56 -6.66 21.63
N LYS A 499 3.87 -7.67 22.18
CA LYS A 499 3.20 -7.58 23.48
C LYS A 499 4.19 -7.11 24.55
N THR A 500 5.33 -7.80 24.63
CA THR A 500 6.40 -7.47 25.58
C THR A 500 6.95 -6.05 25.37
N ALA A 501 7.14 -5.63 24.13
CA ALA A 501 7.62 -4.28 23.80
C ALA A 501 6.59 -3.20 24.16
N MET A 502 5.31 -3.42 23.87
CA MET A 502 4.22 -2.52 24.24
C MET A 502 4.15 -2.34 25.77
N GLU A 503 4.41 -3.40 26.54
CA GLU A 503 4.41 -3.35 28.01
C GLU A 503 5.58 -2.56 28.59
N LYS A 504 6.70 -2.46 27.88
CA LYS A 504 7.90 -1.69 28.30
C LYS A 504 7.88 -0.22 27.94
N LEU A 505 6.96 0.23 27.08
CA LEU A 505 6.85 1.64 26.70
C LEU A 505 6.45 2.50 27.90
N ASP A 506 6.90 3.75 27.94
CA ASP A 506 6.36 4.74 28.86
C ASP A 506 5.01 5.28 28.38
N LEU A 507 4.83 5.30 27.06
CA LEU A 507 3.66 5.86 26.40
C LEU A 507 3.32 5.10 25.11
N LEU A 508 2.07 4.68 24.98
CA LEU A 508 1.51 4.12 23.75
C LEU A 508 0.31 4.98 23.31
N VAL A 509 0.37 5.50 22.09
CA VAL A 509 -0.72 6.30 21.51
C VAL A 509 -1.20 5.61 20.24
N VAL A 510 -2.49 5.34 20.15
CA VAL A 510 -3.15 4.77 18.98
C VAL A 510 -4.07 5.83 18.39
N VAL A 511 -3.87 6.18 17.12
CA VAL A 511 -4.71 7.15 16.41
C VAL A 511 -5.37 6.44 15.23
N ASP A 512 -6.65 6.16 15.34
CA ASP A 512 -7.37 5.32 14.38
C ASP A 512 -8.90 5.54 14.49
N PRO A 513 -9.69 5.37 13.40
CA PRO A 513 -11.15 5.34 13.51
C PRO A 513 -11.71 4.14 14.28
N HIS A 514 -10.95 3.04 14.40
CA HIS A 514 -11.33 1.82 15.12
C HIS A 514 -10.26 1.44 16.14
N PRO A 515 -10.61 0.81 17.29
CA PRO A 515 -9.59 0.29 18.18
C PRO A 515 -8.84 -0.87 17.48
N THR A 516 -7.58 -0.64 17.15
CA THR A 516 -6.74 -1.67 16.55
C THR A 516 -6.33 -2.72 17.58
N VAL A 517 -5.76 -3.84 17.14
CA VAL A 517 -5.15 -4.86 18.03
C VAL A 517 -4.17 -4.25 19.05
N SER A 518 -3.55 -3.10 18.74
CA SER A 518 -2.67 -2.37 19.65
C SER A 518 -3.34 -1.96 20.96
N ALA A 519 -4.66 -1.79 20.97
CA ALA A 519 -5.43 -1.43 22.16
C ALA A 519 -5.58 -2.60 23.15
N VAL A 520 -5.40 -3.85 22.71
CA VAL A 520 -5.77 -5.03 23.51
C VAL A 520 -4.65 -6.06 23.66
N LEU A 521 -3.59 -5.99 22.85
CA LEU A 521 -2.53 -6.99 22.84
C LEU A 521 -1.71 -7.02 24.15
N HIS A 522 -1.54 -5.87 24.81
CA HIS A 522 -0.72 -5.72 26.01
C HIS A 522 -1.52 -5.93 27.32
N ASP A 523 -0.83 -6.08 28.45
CA ASP A 523 -1.42 -6.14 29.81
C ASP A 523 -1.21 -4.87 30.65
N ARG A 524 -0.87 -3.75 29.99
CA ARG A 524 -0.70 -2.44 30.66
C ARG A 524 -1.94 -2.06 31.45
N GLN A 525 -1.72 -1.36 32.56
CA GLN A 525 -2.79 -0.77 33.37
C GLN A 525 -3.04 0.69 33.01
N ASP A 526 -2.00 1.41 32.57
CA ASP A 526 -2.03 2.84 32.28
C ASP A 526 -1.07 3.22 31.14
N GLY A 527 -1.03 4.52 30.79
CA GLY A 527 -0.09 5.06 29.79
C GLY A 527 -0.43 4.69 28.35
N VAL A 528 -1.70 4.40 28.08
CA VAL A 528 -2.22 4.10 26.73
C VAL A 528 -3.33 5.07 26.40
N TYR A 529 -3.26 5.67 25.22
CA TYR A 529 -4.27 6.61 24.72
C TYR A 529 -4.81 6.15 23.37
N LEU A 530 -6.12 6.25 23.20
CA LEU A 530 -6.81 6.04 21.93
C LEU A 530 -7.39 7.37 21.47
N LEU A 531 -6.99 7.85 20.30
CA LEU A 531 -7.45 9.12 19.72
C LEU A 531 -8.29 8.83 18.47
N PRO A 532 -9.58 9.23 18.42
CA PRO A 532 -10.42 8.99 17.27
C PRO A 532 -10.04 9.94 16.12
N THR A 533 -9.50 9.38 15.04
CA THR A 533 -9.38 10.10 13.77
C THR A 533 -10.57 9.81 12.86
N THR A 534 -10.75 10.64 11.85
CA THR A 534 -11.77 10.46 10.81
C THR A 534 -11.41 9.33 9.85
N THR A 535 -12.44 8.69 9.28
CA THR A 535 -12.31 7.98 8.01
C THR A 535 -12.02 8.96 6.88
N GLN A 536 -11.53 8.46 5.75
CA GLN A 536 -11.24 9.30 4.58
C GLN A 536 -12.50 9.77 3.82
N PHE A 537 -13.69 9.38 4.27
CA PHE A 537 -14.98 9.88 3.79
C PHE A 537 -15.51 11.06 4.62
N GLU A 538 -14.92 11.31 5.79
CA GLU A 538 -15.22 12.43 6.70
C GLU A 538 -14.25 13.61 6.50
N THR A 539 -13.33 13.50 5.55
CA THR A 539 -12.37 14.54 5.15
C THR A 539 -12.22 14.57 3.62
N TYR A 540 -11.36 15.44 3.10
CA TYR A 540 -11.14 15.64 1.67
C TYR A 540 -9.65 15.82 1.37
N GLY A 541 -9.25 15.59 0.12
CA GLY A 541 -7.84 15.63 -0.30
C GLY A 541 -7.57 14.67 -1.45
N SER A 542 -6.31 14.38 -1.74
CA SER A 542 -5.92 13.53 -2.86
C SER A 542 -5.37 12.16 -2.42
N VAL A 543 -5.48 11.16 -3.29
CA VAL A 543 -4.96 9.80 -3.08
C VAL A 543 -4.27 9.30 -4.34
N THR A 544 -3.15 8.59 -4.20
CA THR A 544 -2.38 8.05 -5.33
C THR A 544 -2.58 6.54 -5.43
N ALA A 545 -3.19 6.11 -6.55
CA ALA A 545 -3.41 4.71 -6.87
C ALA A 545 -2.12 3.98 -7.31
N SER A 546 -2.19 2.66 -7.46
CA SER A 546 -1.02 1.82 -7.80
C SER A 546 -0.31 2.24 -9.08
N ASN A 547 -1.07 2.69 -10.08
CA ASN A 547 -0.59 3.16 -11.37
C ASN A 547 -0.11 4.62 -11.36
N ARG A 548 0.12 5.21 -10.17
CA ARG A 548 0.54 6.60 -9.94
C ARG A 548 -0.52 7.67 -10.27
N SER A 549 -1.73 7.29 -10.67
CA SER A 549 -2.83 8.24 -10.86
C SER A 549 -3.27 8.84 -9.53
N ILE A 550 -3.35 10.17 -9.49
CA ILE A 550 -3.77 10.96 -8.35
C ILE A 550 -5.24 11.32 -8.51
N GLN A 551 -6.04 11.06 -7.48
CA GLN A 551 -7.50 11.23 -7.52
C GLN A 551 -7.95 12.08 -6.34
N TRP A 552 -8.90 12.98 -6.58
CA TRP A 552 -9.49 13.80 -5.52
C TRP A 552 -10.59 13.04 -4.78
N ARG A 553 -10.63 13.14 -3.45
CA ARG A 553 -11.70 12.67 -2.58
C ARG A 553 -12.52 13.84 -2.10
N GLU A 554 -13.82 13.83 -2.36
CA GLU A 554 -14.76 14.75 -1.72
C GLU A 554 -15.12 14.26 -0.31
N LYS A 555 -15.39 15.23 0.58
CA LYS A 555 -15.94 14.96 1.92
C LYS A 555 -17.39 14.52 1.80
N VAL A 556 -17.66 13.25 2.06
CA VAL A 556 -18.99 12.64 1.93
C VAL A 556 -19.91 13.10 3.06
N ILE A 557 -19.45 12.90 4.30
CA ILE A 557 -20.16 13.28 5.54
C ILE A 557 -19.25 14.13 6.42
N ASP A 558 -19.82 14.85 7.38
CA ASP A 558 -19.02 15.53 8.39
C ASP A 558 -18.42 14.52 9.39
N PRO A 559 -17.27 14.86 10.04
CA PRO A 559 -16.71 14.03 11.10
C PRO A 559 -17.76 13.65 12.14
N LEU A 560 -17.93 12.35 12.38
CA LEU A 560 -18.86 11.86 13.38
C LEU A 560 -18.22 11.80 14.78
N PHE A 561 -19.07 11.87 15.81
CA PHE A 561 -18.68 11.89 17.21
C PHE A 561 -17.70 13.04 17.53
N GLU A 562 -16.60 12.76 18.24
CA GLU A 562 -15.51 13.70 18.47
C GLU A 562 -14.29 13.40 17.58
N SER A 563 -14.46 12.64 16.50
CA SER A 563 -13.37 12.35 15.56
C SER A 563 -12.85 13.65 14.93
N LYS A 564 -11.53 13.75 14.76
CA LYS A 564 -10.87 14.88 14.09
C LYS A 564 -10.08 14.39 12.87
N PRO A 565 -10.02 15.19 11.78
CA PRO A 565 -9.11 14.89 10.68
C PRO A 565 -7.65 14.83 11.11
N ASP A 566 -6.85 14.00 10.45
CA ASP A 566 -5.46 13.75 10.86
C ASP A 566 -4.60 15.03 10.89
N HIS A 567 -4.79 15.95 9.93
CA HIS A 567 -4.09 17.24 9.87
C HIS A 567 -4.49 18.19 11.02
N VAL A 568 -5.70 18.06 11.55
CA VAL A 568 -6.14 18.80 12.75
C VAL A 568 -5.46 18.22 13.99
N ILE A 569 -5.38 16.89 14.13
CA ILE A 569 -4.67 16.24 15.24
C ILE A 569 -3.18 16.62 15.22
N MET A 570 -2.55 16.64 14.04
CA MET A 570 -1.16 17.11 13.88
C MET A 570 -1.00 18.58 14.30
N LYS A 571 -1.96 19.46 13.98
CA LYS A 571 -1.94 20.85 14.44
C LYS A 571 -2.00 20.93 15.96
N LEU A 572 -2.90 20.19 16.61
CA LEU A 572 -3.01 20.18 18.08
C LEU A 572 -1.69 19.79 18.76
N PHE A 573 -1.00 18.77 18.22
CA PHE A 573 0.34 18.42 18.71
C PHE A 573 1.39 19.49 18.38
N ALA A 574 1.35 20.11 17.19
CA ALA A 574 2.29 21.17 16.82
C ALA A 574 2.14 22.42 17.69
N ASP A 575 0.90 22.75 18.10
CA ASP A 575 0.58 23.79 19.08
C ASP A 575 1.19 23.41 20.45
N LYS A 576 0.97 22.18 20.92
CA LYS A 576 1.54 21.65 22.17
C LYS A 576 3.07 21.68 22.20
N PHE A 577 3.71 21.41 21.05
CA PHE A 577 5.17 21.38 20.94
C PHE A 577 5.80 22.72 20.55
N GLY A 578 5.00 23.77 20.35
CA GLY A 578 5.47 25.13 20.11
C GLY A 578 6.11 25.36 18.74
N PHE A 579 5.72 24.62 17.71
CA PHE A 579 6.23 24.80 16.34
C PHE A 579 5.15 24.98 15.27
N SER A 580 3.89 25.17 15.66
CA SER A 580 2.75 25.34 14.75
C SER A 580 2.94 26.46 13.73
N ASP A 581 3.29 27.67 14.17
CA ASP A 581 3.55 28.82 13.29
C ASP A 581 4.60 28.53 12.22
N ARG A 582 5.61 27.73 12.60
CA ARG A 582 6.70 27.36 11.70
C ARG A 582 6.25 26.28 10.70
N LEU A 583 5.47 25.30 11.15
CA LEU A 583 4.98 24.17 10.35
C LEU A 583 3.98 24.63 9.28
N PHE A 584 3.11 25.59 9.63
CA PHE A 584 2.02 26.06 8.78
C PHE A 584 2.25 27.45 8.17
N ARG A 585 3.47 28.02 8.20
CA ARG A 585 3.74 29.38 7.69
C ARG A 585 3.28 29.64 6.24
N ASN A 586 3.32 28.60 5.41
CA ASN A 586 2.94 28.61 4.00
C ASN A 586 1.57 27.98 3.74
N ILE A 587 0.82 27.63 4.80
CA ILE A 587 -0.44 26.92 4.75
C ILE A 587 -1.47 27.72 5.54
N LYS A 588 -2.53 28.19 4.87
CA LYS A 588 -3.62 28.87 5.59
C LYS A 588 -4.25 27.92 6.60
N VAL A 589 -4.51 28.42 7.80
CA VAL A 589 -5.24 27.68 8.84
C VAL A 589 -6.58 28.36 9.07
N ASN A 590 -7.68 27.64 8.83
CA ASN A 590 -9.05 28.14 9.03
C ASN A 590 -9.56 27.67 10.39
N GLY A 591 -9.44 28.52 11.42
CA GLY A 591 -9.68 28.10 12.80
C GLY A 591 -8.59 27.12 13.25
N ASP A 592 -8.95 25.84 13.37
CA ASP A 592 -8.03 24.75 13.70
C ASP A 592 -7.71 23.82 12.53
N GLU A 593 -8.23 24.10 11.34
CA GLU A 593 -8.04 23.21 10.18
C GLU A 593 -7.06 23.80 9.15
N PRO A 594 -5.86 23.19 8.99
CA PRO A 594 -4.97 23.49 7.86
C PRO A 594 -5.64 23.27 6.50
N LEU A 595 -5.46 24.21 5.57
CA LEU A 595 -6.06 24.16 4.24
C LEU A 595 -5.35 23.14 3.35
N ILE A 596 -6.09 22.10 2.95
CA ILE A 596 -5.62 20.97 2.10
C ILE A 596 -5.03 21.45 0.76
N GLU A 597 -5.63 22.46 0.14
CA GLU A 597 -5.16 23.02 -1.13
C GLU A 597 -3.75 23.61 -1.04
N ASP A 598 -3.45 24.36 0.03
CA ASP A 598 -2.13 24.95 0.23
C ASP A 598 -1.09 23.86 0.50
N ILE A 599 -1.45 22.81 1.25
CA ILE A 599 -0.58 21.65 1.46
C ILE A 599 -0.22 20.98 0.13
N THR A 600 -1.21 20.84 -0.76
CA THR A 600 -1.00 20.28 -2.11
C THR A 600 0.02 21.09 -2.90
N ARG A 601 -0.13 22.42 -2.88
CA ARG A 601 0.78 23.33 -3.57
C ARG A 601 2.19 23.31 -2.98
N GLU A 602 2.32 23.22 -1.66
CA GLU A 602 3.62 23.17 -0.99
C GLU A 602 4.40 21.92 -1.38
N PHE A 603 3.78 20.72 -1.42
CA PHE A 603 4.54 19.54 -1.87
C PHE A 603 4.81 19.56 -3.37
N ASN A 604 3.92 20.11 -4.20
CA ASN A 604 4.16 20.23 -5.64
C ASN A 604 5.34 21.14 -5.98
N SER A 605 5.64 22.15 -5.17
CA SER A 605 6.82 23.01 -5.39
C SER A 605 8.15 22.34 -5.03
N GLY A 606 8.11 21.17 -4.38
CA GLY A 606 9.30 20.45 -3.90
C GLY A 606 9.58 19.10 -4.56
N MET A 607 8.58 18.42 -5.15
CA MET A 607 8.70 17.02 -5.58
C MET A 607 9.25 16.81 -7.02
N TRP A 608 10.31 17.54 -7.37
CA TRP A 608 10.86 17.59 -8.73
C TRP A 608 11.41 16.26 -9.24
N THR A 609 12.12 15.51 -8.41
CA THR A 609 12.78 14.21 -8.72
C THR A 609 11.90 13.14 -9.37
N ILE A 610 10.59 13.20 -9.17
CA ILE A 610 9.60 12.28 -9.77
C ILE A 610 8.57 13.01 -10.65
N GLY A 611 8.70 14.32 -10.82
CA GLY A 611 7.72 15.13 -11.56
C GLY A 611 6.33 15.05 -10.95
N TYR A 612 6.21 15.08 -9.63
CA TYR A 612 4.92 15.21 -8.95
C TYR A 612 4.69 16.69 -8.64
N THR A 613 4.69 17.50 -9.69
CA THR A 613 4.71 18.97 -9.62
C THR A 613 3.57 19.62 -10.41
N GLY A 614 3.09 18.99 -11.48
CA GLY A 614 2.04 19.53 -12.33
C GLY A 614 0.59 19.36 -11.82
N GLN A 615 0.38 18.66 -10.71
CA GLN A 615 -0.94 18.24 -10.23
C GLN A 615 -1.57 19.21 -9.21
N SER A 616 -2.07 20.36 -9.66
CA SER A 616 -2.79 21.29 -8.77
C SER A 616 -4.13 20.72 -8.29
N PRO A 617 -4.66 21.20 -7.13
CA PRO A 617 -6.00 20.83 -6.66
C PRO A 617 -7.08 20.98 -7.72
N GLU A 618 -7.03 22.07 -8.50
CA GLU A 618 -8.00 22.36 -9.56
C GLU A 618 -7.97 21.30 -10.66
N ARG A 619 -6.77 20.90 -11.11
CA ARG A 619 -6.62 19.89 -12.16
C ARG A 619 -7.10 18.53 -11.68
N ILE A 620 -6.75 18.11 -10.47
CA ILE A 620 -7.16 16.81 -9.92
C ILE A 620 -8.70 16.77 -9.75
N ARG A 621 -9.31 17.85 -9.23
CA ARG A 621 -10.78 17.98 -9.13
C ARG A 621 -11.45 17.96 -10.51
N ALA A 622 -10.87 18.64 -11.50
CA ALA A 622 -11.39 18.64 -12.88
C ALA A 622 -11.43 17.22 -13.47
N HIS A 623 -10.39 16.40 -13.23
CA HIS A 623 -10.40 15.00 -13.69
C HIS A 623 -11.51 14.19 -13.02
N MET A 624 -11.73 14.36 -11.71
CA MET A 624 -12.80 13.66 -10.98
C MET A 624 -14.20 14.08 -11.46
N ALA A 625 -14.41 15.37 -11.75
CA ALA A 625 -15.67 15.87 -12.28
C ALA A 625 -15.95 15.33 -13.70
N ASN A 626 -14.91 15.17 -14.53
CA ASN A 626 -15.03 14.85 -15.96
C ASN A 626 -14.59 13.42 -16.31
N GLN A 627 -14.71 12.45 -15.40
CA GLN A 627 -14.29 11.05 -15.65
C GLN A 627 -14.81 10.45 -16.98
N HIS A 628 -16.01 10.85 -17.41
CA HIS A 628 -16.64 10.39 -18.64
C HIS A 628 -15.88 10.74 -19.93
N THR A 629 -14.97 11.73 -19.90
CA THR A 629 -14.18 12.13 -21.06
C THR A 629 -12.95 11.24 -21.28
N PHE A 630 -12.56 10.43 -20.30
CA PHE A 630 -11.34 9.64 -20.34
C PHE A 630 -11.58 8.27 -20.97
N ASP A 631 -10.72 7.90 -21.93
CA ASP A 631 -10.76 6.59 -22.56
C ASP A 631 -10.44 5.49 -21.55
N LYS A 632 -11.24 4.41 -21.59
CA LYS A 632 -11.21 3.31 -20.63
C LYS A 632 -10.01 2.38 -20.80
N THR A 633 -9.17 2.57 -21.82
CA THR A 633 -7.96 1.77 -22.04
C THR A 633 -6.70 2.63 -21.95
N THR A 634 -6.64 3.74 -22.67
CA THR A 634 -5.46 4.61 -22.72
C THR A 634 -5.38 5.60 -21.56
N LEU A 635 -6.49 5.78 -20.82
CA LEU A 635 -6.68 6.81 -19.80
C LEU A 635 -6.62 8.25 -20.34
N GLN A 636 -6.52 8.49 -21.64
CA GLN A 636 -6.44 9.83 -22.18
C GLN A 636 -7.83 10.46 -22.30
N ALA A 637 -7.98 11.71 -21.88
CA ALA A 637 -9.18 12.49 -22.15
C ALA A 637 -9.28 12.82 -23.64
N ILE A 638 -10.46 12.57 -24.21
CA ILE A 638 -10.79 12.89 -25.61
C ILE A 638 -11.88 13.97 -25.60
N GLY A 639 -11.45 15.22 -25.75
CA GLY A 639 -12.30 16.40 -25.65
C GLY A 639 -12.61 16.83 -24.21
N GLY A 640 -13.41 17.88 -24.09
CA GLY A 640 -13.85 18.43 -22.80
C GLY A 640 -12.77 19.22 -22.04
N PRO A 641 -13.01 19.57 -20.77
CA PRO A 641 -12.12 20.44 -19.99
C PRO A 641 -10.73 19.86 -19.68
N CYS A 642 -10.57 18.54 -19.79
CA CYS A 642 -9.33 17.83 -19.50
C CYS A 642 -8.64 17.29 -20.76
N ASP A 643 -9.03 17.75 -21.97
CA ASP A 643 -8.57 17.20 -23.24
C ASP A 643 -7.04 17.02 -23.31
N GLY A 644 -6.62 15.82 -23.71
CA GLY A 644 -5.21 15.45 -23.83
C GLY A 644 -4.53 14.97 -22.56
N ASP A 645 -5.06 15.27 -21.36
CA ASP A 645 -4.52 14.78 -20.10
C ASP A 645 -4.83 13.28 -19.89
N TYR A 646 -3.96 12.58 -19.16
CA TYR A 646 -4.25 11.22 -18.71
C TYR A 646 -4.92 11.23 -17.34
N TYR A 647 -5.87 10.32 -17.10
CA TYR A 647 -6.66 10.29 -15.87
C TYR A 647 -5.78 10.21 -14.61
N GLY A 648 -6.01 11.14 -13.69
CA GLY A 648 -5.20 11.37 -12.50
C GLY A 648 -3.75 11.84 -12.71
N MET A 649 -3.37 12.27 -13.92
CA MET A 649 -2.03 12.78 -14.27
C MET A 649 -0.89 11.94 -13.64
N PRO A 650 -0.76 10.65 -14.02
CA PRO A 650 0.20 9.75 -13.38
C PRO A 650 1.61 10.35 -13.41
N TRP A 651 2.28 10.43 -12.26
CA TRP A 651 3.59 11.08 -12.24
C TRP A 651 4.63 10.22 -12.98
N PRO A 652 5.57 10.80 -13.76
CA PRO A 652 5.80 12.24 -13.89
C PRO A 652 4.72 13.00 -14.66
N ALA A 653 4.22 14.07 -14.06
CA ALA A 653 3.56 15.19 -14.71
C ALA A 653 4.43 16.43 -14.49
N TRP A 654 5.29 16.71 -15.47
CA TRP A 654 6.37 17.68 -15.35
C TRP A 654 5.91 19.14 -15.30
N GLY A 655 6.76 19.98 -14.73
CA GLY A 655 6.63 21.42 -14.70
C GLY A 655 5.62 21.91 -13.67
N THR A 656 5.26 23.18 -13.78
CA THR A 656 4.17 23.77 -13.01
C THR A 656 2.81 23.33 -13.56
N ALA A 657 1.73 23.57 -12.81
CA ALA A 657 0.38 23.24 -13.27
C ALA A 657 -0.01 23.97 -14.56
N GLU A 658 0.51 25.19 -14.78
CA GLU A 658 0.28 26.03 -15.96
C GLU A 658 0.92 25.43 -17.22
N MET A 659 2.01 24.67 -17.07
CA MET A 659 2.64 23.94 -18.17
C MET A 659 1.72 22.86 -18.75
N LYS A 660 0.72 22.40 -17.98
CA LYS A 660 -0.29 21.41 -18.39
C LYS A 660 0.32 20.14 -19.01
N HIS A 661 1.40 19.64 -18.41
CA HIS A 661 1.89 18.32 -18.79
C HIS A 661 0.79 17.27 -18.50
N PRO A 662 0.51 16.32 -19.43
CA PRO A 662 -0.65 15.43 -19.33
C PRO A 662 -0.49 14.29 -18.30
N GLY A 663 0.74 14.08 -17.84
CA GLY A 663 1.15 12.92 -17.04
C GLY A 663 1.72 11.81 -17.91
N THR A 664 2.28 10.79 -17.26
CA THR A 664 2.99 9.68 -17.91
C THR A 664 2.38 8.34 -17.50
N PRO A 665 1.35 7.83 -18.20
CA PRO A 665 0.68 6.58 -17.82
C PRO A 665 1.61 5.36 -17.96
N ASN A 666 2.43 5.32 -19.00
CA ASN A 666 3.40 4.25 -19.25
C ASN A 666 4.81 4.83 -19.14
N LEU A 667 5.54 4.45 -18.09
CA LEU A 667 6.94 4.81 -17.92
C LEU A 667 7.77 4.18 -19.03
N TYR A 668 8.75 4.95 -19.51
CA TYR A 668 9.80 4.50 -20.43
C TYR A 668 9.34 4.25 -21.88
N ASP A 669 8.14 4.73 -22.23
CA ASP A 669 7.62 4.74 -23.59
C ASP A 669 8.29 5.84 -24.42
N MET A 670 9.25 5.43 -25.25
CA MET A 670 9.99 6.34 -26.14
C MET A 670 9.23 6.65 -27.44
N SER A 671 8.10 5.98 -27.71
CA SER A 671 7.31 6.22 -28.92
C SER A 671 6.59 7.57 -28.90
N LYS A 672 6.57 8.25 -27.75
CA LYS A 672 5.93 9.53 -27.51
C LYS A 672 6.95 10.62 -27.18
N PRO A 673 6.63 11.91 -27.45
CA PRO A 673 7.43 13.03 -26.97
C PRO A 673 7.35 13.15 -25.44
N VAL A 674 8.41 13.68 -24.84
CA VAL A 674 8.48 13.90 -23.38
C VAL A 674 7.38 14.86 -22.93
N SER A 675 7.08 15.89 -23.73
CA SER A 675 5.98 16.84 -23.47
C SER A 675 4.59 16.20 -23.47
N LYS A 676 4.46 14.97 -23.98
CA LYS A 676 3.21 14.18 -24.05
C LYS A 676 3.26 12.91 -23.21
N GLY A 677 4.18 12.84 -22.24
CA GLY A 677 4.32 11.71 -21.32
C GLY A 677 5.18 10.56 -21.85
N GLY A 678 5.98 10.76 -22.89
CA GLY A 678 7.03 9.81 -23.29
C GLY A 678 8.25 9.91 -22.38
N LEU A 679 9.00 8.82 -22.19
CA LEU A 679 10.17 8.79 -21.30
C LEU A 679 11.22 7.77 -21.74
N THR A 680 12.44 7.99 -21.26
CA THR A 680 13.60 7.08 -21.35
C THR A 680 13.95 6.53 -19.97
N PHE A 681 14.85 5.54 -19.87
CA PHE A 681 15.36 5.12 -18.57
C PHE A 681 16.27 6.18 -17.96
N ARG A 682 16.32 6.21 -16.63
CA ARG A 682 16.93 7.31 -15.87
C ARG A 682 18.44 7.17 -15.72
N ALA A 683 19.19 8.23 -15.99
CA ALA A 683 20.65 8.33 -15.76
C ALA A 683 21.00 8.53 -14.27
N ARG A 684 20.48 7.65 -13.39
CA ARG A 684 20.60 7.78 -11.93
C ARG A 684 21.94 7.31 -11.38
N PHE A 685 22.62 6.40 -12.08
CA PHE A 685 23.75 5.63 -11.54
C PHE A 685 25.11 6.05 -12.11
N GLY A 686 25.17 7.25 -12.69
CA GLY A 686 26.33 7.72 -13.46
C GLY A 686 26.16 7.48 -14.95
N VAL A 687 27.20 7.83 -15.71
CA VAL A 687 27.25 7.70 -17.18
C VAL A 687 28.15 6.56 -17.63
N GLU A 688 29.06 6.10 -16.75
CA GLU A 688 30.03 5.05 -17.03
C GLU A 688 30.28 4.25 -15.74
N ARG A 689 30.58 2.96 -15.89
CA ARG A 689 31.02 2.09 -14.81
C ARG A 689 32.04 1.07 -15.33
N ASP A 690 33.18 0.97 -14.67
CA ASP A 690 34.25 0.01 -14.99
C ASP A 690 34.69 0.07 -16.48
N GLY A 691 34.68 1.28 -17.07
CA GLY A 691 35.01 1.53 -18.47
C GLY A 691 33.85 1.30 -19.46
N GLU A 692 32.68 0.87 -18.98
CA GLU A 692 31.52 0.60 -19.81
C GLU A 692 30.49 1.74 -19.75
N ASN A 693 29.93 2.06 -20.92
CA ASN A 693 28.88 3.08 -21.08
C ASN A 693 27.56 2.64 -20.41
N LEU A 694 27.04 3.48 -19.51
CA LEU A 694 25.72 3.31 -18.87
C LEU A 694 24.61 4.10 -19.57
N LEU A 695 24.94 4.93 -20.56
CA LEU A 695 23.95 5.69 -21.33
C LEU A 695 23.30 4.81 -22.41
N ALA A 696 22.06 5.13 -22.79
CA ALA A 696 21.39 4.44 -23.89
C ALA A 696 22.17 4.64 -25.21
N GLU A 697 22.00 3.73 -26.17
CA GLU A 697 22.71 3.78 -27.45
C GLU A 697 21.72 3.88 -28.61
N GLY A 698 21.72 5.02 -29.31
CA GLY A 698 20.96 5.22 -30.54
C GLY A 698 19.43 5.21 -30.39
N VAL A 699 18.92 5.26 -29.15
CA VAL A 699 17.48 5.27 -28.84
C VAL A 699 17.13 6.47 -27.97
N TYR A 700 15.99 7.10 -28.22
CA TYR A 700 15.57 8.36 -27.62
C TYR A 700 14.04 8.53 -27.74
N SER A 701 13.44 9.38 -26.91
CA SER A 701 12.01 9.73 -27.02
C SER A 701 11.70 10.44 -28.34
N GLN A 702 10.50 10.24 -28.88
CA GLN A 702 10.05 10.89 -30.11
C GLN A 702 10.24 12.41 -30.03
N GLY A 703 10.86 13.01 -31.05
CA GLY A 703 11.09 14.46 -31.10
C GLY A 703 12.32 14.97 -30.34
N SER A 704 12.97 14.16 -29.48
CA SER A 704 14.18 14.55 -28.71
C SER A 704 15.26 15.16 -29.61
N GLU A 705 15.80 16.33 -29.28
CA GLU A 705 16.90 16.92 -30.06
C GLU A 705 18.22 16.16 -29.89
N ILE A 706 18.43 15.53 -28.73
CA ILE A 706 19.55 14.62 -28.49
C ILE A 706 19.13 13.22 -28.96
N LYS A 707 19.87 12.67 -29.94
CA LYS A 707 19.55 11.41 -30.64
C LYS A 707 20.33 10.21 -30.11
N ASP A 708 20.81 10.29 -28.88
CA ASP A 708 21.59 9.24 -28.20
C ASP A 708 21.32 9.27 -26.68
N GLY A 709 22.05 8.47 -25.91
CA GLY A 709 22.06 8.56 -24.45
C GLY A 709 22.71 9.85 -23.93
N TYR A 710 22.19 10.38 -22.82
CA TYR A 710 22.66 11.64 -22.20
C TYR A 710 22.49 11.65 -20.67
N PRO A 711 23.33 12.40 -19.93
CA PRO A 711 23.24 12.51 -18.47
C PRO A 711 22.00 13.31 -18.02
N GLU A 712 21.78 13.38 -16.71
CA GLU A 712 20.77 14.27 -16.15
C GLU A 712 21.10 15.76 -16.39
N PHE A 713 20.06 16.57 -16.61
CA PHE A 713 20.24 17.98 -16.94
C PHE A 713 20.71 18.81 -15.73
N THR A 714 21.68 19.68 -15.98
CA THR A 714 22.16 20.70 -15.05
C THR A 714 22.11 22.06 -15.75
N MET A 715 22.20 23.14 -14.98
CA MET A 715 22.33 24.47 -15.56
C MET A 715 23.55 24.56 -16.48
N GLN A 716 24.69 23.98 -16.08
CA GLN A 716 25.88 23.90 -16.94
C GLN A 716 25.60 23.19 -18.27
N MET A 717 24.90 22.05 -18.25
CA MET A 717 24.54 21.34 -19.48
C MET A 717 23.67 22.19 -20.42
N LEU A 718 22.74 22.99 -19.88
CA LEU A 718 21.96 23.92 -20.70
C LEU A 718 22.83 25.02 -21.33
N MET A 719 23.83 25.52 -20.60
CA MET A 719 24.79 26.50 -21.14
C MET A 719 25.64 25.88 -22.25
N ASP A 720 26.13 24.66 -22.05
CA ASP A 720 26.97 23.96 -23.03
C ASP A 720 26.21 23.67 -24.34
N LEU A 721 24.89 23.43 -24.24
CA LEU A 721 23.99 23.25 -25.39
C LEU A 721 23.48 24.59 -25.98
N GLY A 722 23.75 25.72 -25.33
CA GLY A 722 23.20 27.03 -25.71
C GLY A 722 21.68 27.14 -25.54
N TRP A 723 21.10 26.32 -24.68
CA TRP A 723 19.67 26.26 -24.35
C TRP A 723 19.31 27.15 -23.14
N ASP A 724 20.30 27.62 -22.38
CA ASP A 724 20.08 28.50 -21.22
C ASP A 724 19.38 29.83 -21.60
N LYS A 725 19.51 30.27 -22.86
CA LYS A 725 18.78 31.42 -23.42
C LYS A 725 17.25 31.27 -23.39
N ASP A 726 16.75 30.04 -23.23
CA ASP A 726 15.32 29.76 -23.14
C ASP A 726 14.77 29.89 -21.72
N LEU A 727 15.64 30.15 -20.73
CA LEU A 727 15.24 30.47 -19.35
C LEU A 727 14.74 31.91 -19.25
N THR A 728 13.71 32.12 -18.44
CA THR A 728 13.26 33.46 -18.05
C THR A 728 14.24 34.10 -17.07
N ALA A 729 14.15 35.42 -16.89
CA ALA A 729 14.96 36.13 -15.92
C ALA A 729 14.72 35.62 -14.48
N ASP A 730 13.47 35.29 -14.14
CA ASP A 730 13.10 34.79 -12.82
C ASP A 730 13.61 33.37 -12.57
N GLU A 731 13.50 32.49 -13.55
CA GLU A 731 14.07 31.12 -13.48
C GLU A 731 15.59 31.19 -13.29
N ARG A 732 16.27 32.04 -14.06
CA ARG A 732 17.73 32.24 -13.94
C ARG A 732 18.10 32.76 -12.54
N ALA A 733 17.34 33.72 -12.01
CA ALA A 733 17.58 34.23 -10.66
C ALA A 733 17.34 33.17 -9.57
N ALA A 734 16.33 32.32 -9.73
CA ALA A 734 16.06 31.22 -8.81
C ALA A 734 17.17 30.16 -8.83
N ILE A 735 17.64 29.79 -10.03
CA ILE A 735 18.76 28.86 -10.23
C ILE A 735 20.04 29.40 -9.59
N GLU A 736 20.34 30.70 -9.75
CA GLU A 736 21.52 31.34 -9.16
C GLU A 736 21.52 31.25 -7.64
N LYS A 737 20.35 31.44 -7.00
CA LYS A 737 20.19 31.32 -5.54
C LYS A 737 20.43 29.91 -5.00
N VAL A 738 20.30 28.87 -5.82
CA VAL A 738 20.52 27.48 -5.39
C VAL A 738 22.00 27.12 -5.46
N ALA A 739 22.59 27.15 -6.66
CA ALA A 739 24.00 26.80 -6.89
C ALA A 739 24.57 27.32 -8.23
N GLY A 740 23.91 28.30 -8.87
CA GLY A 740 24.32 28.81 -10.19
C GLY A 740 24.45 27.70 -11.24
N ALA A 741 25.57 27.68 -11.96
CA ALA A 741 25.86 26.67 -13.00
C ALA A 741 25.82 25.21 -12.51
N LYS A 742 26.06 24.97 -11.21
CA LYS A 742 26.02 23.60 -10.62
C LYS A 742 24.62 23.14 -10.25
N THR A 743 23.61 23.99 -10.41
CA THR A 743 22.23 23.65 -10.08
C THR A 743 21.76 22.48 -10.94
N ASN A 744 21.22 21.46 -10.28
CA ASN A 744 20.65 20.29 -10.92
C ASN A 744 19.15 20.50 -11.13
N TRP A 745 18.59 19.90 -12.18
CA TRP A 745 17.16 19.95 -12.49
C TRP A 745 16.25 19.61 -11.29
N LYS A 746 16.69 18.73 -10.39
CA LYS A 746 15.90 18.30 -9.21
C LYS A 746 15.99 19.24 -8.01
N THR A 747 16.78 20.30 -8.06
CA THR A 747 16.92 21.27 -6.96
C THR A 747 16.58 22.69 -7.37
N ASP A 748 16.31 22.90 -8.65
CA ASP A 748 15.79 24.14 -9.21
C ASP A 748 14.30 24.28 -8.85
N LEU A 749 13.99 25.17 -7.91
CA LEU A 749 12.61 25.42 -7.45
C LEU A 749 11.76 26.18 -8.47
N SER A 750 12.36 26.80 -9.49
CA SER A 750 11.59 27.45 -10.56
C SER A 750 11.05 26.45 -11.59
N GLY A 751 11.63 25.25 -11.66
CA GLY A 751 11.36 24.27 -12.70
C GLY A 751 11.89 24.66 -14.09
N GLY A 752 12.67 25.74 -14.20
CA GLY A 752 13.19 26.26 -15.46
C GLY A 752 14.07 25.26 -16.21
N ILE A 753 15.00 24.59 -15.51
CA ILE A 753 15.87 23.55 -16.15
C ILE A 753 15.01 22.43 -16.75
N GLN A 754 14.00 21.99 -16.01
CA GLN A 754 13.09 20.94 -16.44
C GLN A 754 12.23 21.39 -17.63
N ARG A 755 11.65 22.59 -17.58
CA ARG A 755 10.86 23.15 -18.67
C ARG A 755 11.67 23.27 -19.96
N VAL A 756 12.91 23.76 -19.87
CA VAL A 756 13.80 23.88 -21.03
C VAL A 756 14.18 22.50 -21.59
N ALA A 757 14.57 21.54 -20.76
CA ALA A 757 14.86 20.17 -21.24
C ALA A 757 13.67 19.56 -22.00
N ILE A 758 12.44 19.74 -21.48
CA ILE A 758 11.22 19.23 -22.12
C ILE A 758 10.87 20.00 -23.40
N LYS A 759 11.17 21.30 -23.49
CA LYS A 759 11.02 22.08 -24.72
C LYS A 759 11.82 21.46 -25.89
N HIS A 760 12.96 20.85 -25.58
CA HIS A 760 13.80 20.11 -26.53
C HIS A 760 13.51 18.60 -26.54
N GLU A 761 12.36 18.19 -26.00
CA GLU A 761 11.87 16.81 -25.91
C GLU A 761 12.86 15.83 -25.26
N CYS A 762 13.69 16.35 -24.35
CA CYS A 762 14.65 15.58 -23.58
C CYS A 762 14.12 15.33 -22.16
N ALA A 763 14.33 14.12 -21.64
CA ALA A 763 13.96 13.78 -20.27
C ALA A 763 14.90 14.51 -19.29
N PRO A 764 14.37 15.28 -18.31
CA PRO A 764 15.20 16.05 -17.38
C PRO A 764 16.23 15.19 -16.63
N PHE A 765 15.89 13.92 -16.39
CA PHE A 765 16.71 12.98 -15.65
C PHE A 765 17.74 12.21 -16.49
N GLY A 766 17.84 12.48 -17.78
CA GLY A 766 18.75 11.81 -18.71
C GLY A 766 18.13 10.63 -19.49
N ASN A 767 18.96 9.98 -20.31
CA ASN A 767 18.62 8.81 -21.12
C ASN A 767 19.72 7.74 -20.97
N ALA A 768 19.42 6.71 -20.18
CA ALA A 768 20.38 5.67 -19.79
C ALA A 768 19.93 4.25 -20.12
N LYS A 769 20.78 3.27 -19.83
CA LYS A 769 20.44 1.85 -19.80
C LYS A 769 19.84 1.50 -18.43
N ALA A 770 18.90 0.56 -18.41
CA ALA A 770 18.54 -0.16 -17.19
C ALA A 770 19.71 -1.05 -16.79
N ARG A 771 20.05 -1.14 -15.51
CA ARG A 771 21.11 -2.02 -15.02
C ARG A 771 20.54 -3.31 -14.44
N THR A 772 21.08 -4.45 -14.84
CA THR A 772 20.78 -5.75 -14.24
C THR A 772 21.70 -6.07 -13.08
N VAL A 773 22.88 -5.44 -12.99
CA VAL A 773 23.84 -5.57 -11.89
C VAL A 773 23.78 -4.34 -10.97
N VAL A 774 23.54 -4.57 -9.68
CA VAL A 774 23.39 -3.52 -8.66
C VAL A 774 24.54 -3.64 -7.66
N TRP A 775 25.70 -3.07 -8.01
CA TRP A 775 26.95 -3.19 -7.25
C TRP A 775 26.91 -2.68 -5.80
N ASN A 776 25.87 -1.92 -5.41
CA ASN A 776 25.69 -1.44 -4.03
C ASN A 776 24.81 -2.36 -3.17
N PHE A 777 24.25 -3.43 -3.74
CA PHE A 777 23.45 -4.41 -2.99
C PHE A 777 24.33 -5.55 -2.49
N PRO A 778 23.89 -6.27 -1.44
CA PRO A 778 24.60 -7.46 -0.95
C PRO A 778 24.81 -8.51 -2.04
N ASP A 779 23.81 -8.64 -2.92
CA ASP A 779 23.87 -9.48 -4.11
C ASP A 779 23.79 -8.58 -5.36
N PRO A 780 24.95 -8.30 -6.01
CA PRO A 780 24.95 -7.50 -7.23
C PRO A 780 24.14 -8.12 -8.36
N VAL A 781 24.19 -9.43 -8.53
CA VAL A 781 23.27 -10.23 -9.36
C VAL A 781 22.28 -10.92 -8.42
N PRO A 782 20.96 -10.98 -8.72
CA PRO A 782 20.03 -11.70 -7.85
C PRO A 782 20.42 -13.18 -7.70
N LEU A 783 20.61 -13.62 -6.46
CA LEU A 783 20.93 -15.00 -6.12
C LEU A 783 19.78 -15.66 -5.37
N HIS A 784 19.57 -16.96 -5.64
CA HIS A 784 18.74 -17.78 -4.77
C HIS A 784 19.45 -17.97 -3.42
N ARG A 785 18.69 -17.81 -2.34
CA ARG A 785 19.14 -18.05 -0.98
C ARG A 785 18.00 -18.73 -0.25
N GLU A 786 18.29 -19.81 0.46
CA GLU A 786 17.27 -20.47 1.25
C GLU A 786 16.71 -19.53 2.33
N PRO A 787 15.40 -19.60 2.63
CA PRO A 787 14.80 -18.92 3.77
C PRO A 787 15.54 -19.21 5.08
N LEU A 788 15.41 -18.33 6.08
CA LEU A 788 16.04 -18.55 7.38
C LEU A 788 15.53 -19.84 8.04
N TYR A 789 14.23 -20.07 7.89
CA TYR A 789 13.53 -21.28 8.31
C TYR A 789 13.10 -22.05 7.06
N THR A 790 13.87 -23.07 6.68
CA THR A 790 13.60 -23.91 5.51
C THR A 790 13.46 -25.39 5.90
N ASN A 791 12.51 -26.08 5.28
CA ASN A 791 12.36 -27.54 5.42
C ASN A 791 13.33 -28.31 4.52
N ARG A 792 13.99 -27.63 3.57
CA ARG A 792 15.01 -28.18 2.67
C ARG A 792 16.39 -27.91 3.20
N ARG A 793 16.69 -28.50 4.37
CA ARG A 793 17.97 -28.30 5.05
C ARG A 793 19.17 -28.70 4.20
N ASP A 794 18.98 -29.67 3.31
CA ASP A 794 19.96 -30.12 2.32
C ASP A 794 20.42 -29.00 1.37
N LEU A 795 19.57 -28.02 1.06
CA LEU A 795 19.88 -26.92 0.13
C LEU A 795 20.69 -25.80 0.76
N VAL A 796 20.74 -25.69 2.09
CA VAL A 796 21.40 -24.56 2.79
C VAL A 796 22.90 -24.51 2.51
N LYS A 797 23.54 -25.66 2.28
CA LYS A 797 24.96 -25.73 1.92
C LYS A 797 25.24 -25.06 0.57
N ASP A 798 24.34 -25.25 -0.39
CA ASP A 798 24.50 -24.74 -1.76
C ASP A 798 24.01 -23.29 -1.86
N TYR A 799 22.97 -22.94 -1.11
CA TYR A 799 22.27 -21.64 -1.17
C TYR A 799 22.13 -21.00 0.22
N PRO A 800 23.25 -20.68 0.90
CA PRO A 800 23.20 -20.10 2.23
C PRO A 800 22.60 -18.70 2.22
N THR A 801 22.06 -18.29 3.37
CA THR A 801 21.62 -16.91 3.61
C THR A 801 22.80 -15.94 3.76
N TYR A 802 22.53 -14.69 4.12
CA TYR A 802 23.54 -13.67 4.35
C TYR A 802 24.30 -13.88 5.66
N LYS A 803 25.43 -13.18 5.80
CA LYS A 803 26.05 -12.98 7.12
C LYS A 803 25.23 -11.97 7.93
N ASP A 804 25.26 -12.11 9.25
CA ASP A 804 24.72 -11.13 10.20
C ASP A 804 25.28 -9.73 9.91
N ARG A 805 24.46 -8.70 10.10
CA ARG A 805 24.81 -7.32 9.70
C ARG A 805 24.11 -6.28 10.55
N PHE A 806 24.52 -5.02 10.36
CA PHE A 806 23.91 -3.86 10.98
C PHE A 806 23.23 -2.99 9.92
N ALA A 807 21.93 -2.75 10.06
CA ALA A 807 21.14 -1.98 9.11
C ALA A 807 20.02 -1.22 9.83
N PHE A 808 19.70 -0.01 9.37
CA PHE A 808 18.64 0.84 9.96
C PHE A 808 18.69 0.92 11.49
N ARG A 809 19.88 1.19 12.03
CA ARG A 809 20.16 1.33 13.47
C ARG A 809 20.04 0.04 14.29
N LEU A 810 19.92 -1.13 13.67
CA LEU A 810 19.72 -2.40 14.38
C LEU A 810 20.65 -3.52 13.90
N PRO A 811 21.06 -4.44 14.80
CA PRO A 811 21.61 -5.72 14.39
C PRO A 811 20.52 -6.54 13.68
N THR A 812 20.92 -7.26 12.64
CA THR A 812 20.05 -8.13 11.84
C THR A 812 20.72 -9.47 11.64
N LEU A 813 20.05 -10.51 12.12
CA LEU A 813 20.55 -11.87 12.14
C LEU A 813 20.10 -12.63 10.89
N TYR A 814 21.02 -13.43 10.33
CA TYR A 814 20.81 -14.28 9.17
C TYR A 814 21.46 -15.65 9.44
N GLU A 815 22.76 -15.79 9.15
CA GLU A 815 23.55 -17.01 9.40
C GLU A 815 23.39 -17.52 10.84
N SER A 816 23.33 -16.64 11.83
CA SER A 816 23.14 -17.04 13.23
C SER A 816 21.80 -17.73 13.51
N ILE A 817 20.77 -17.46 12.70
CA ILE A 817 19.48 -18.15 12.75
C ILE A 817 19.55 -19.41 11.90
N GLN A 818 19.94 -19.29 10.62
CA GLN A 818 19.92 -20.39 9.66
C GLN A 818 20.89 -21.52 10.04
N LYS A 819 21.91 -21.31 10.88
CA LYS A 819 22.77 -22.42 11.35
C LYS A 819 22.02 -23.46 12.19
N ASN A 820 20.90 -23.10 12.79
CA ASN A 820 20.08 -24.01 13.58
C ASN A 820 19.07 -24.74 12.67
N ASP A 821 18.90 -26.05 12.87
CA ASP A 821 17.98 -26.86 12.08
C ASP A 821 16.65 -27.07 12.83
N PHE A 822 15.59 -26.43 12.34
CA PHE A 822 14.23 -26.55 12.86
C PHE A 822 13.34 -27.51 12.05
N SER A 823 13.85 -28.02 10.92
CA SER A 823 13.02 -28.75 9.93
C SER A 823 12.45 -30.07 10.43
N LYS A 824 13.07 -30.67 11.46
CA LYS A 824 12.61 -31.93 12.05
C LYS A 824 11.41 -31.73 12.97
N ASP A 825 11.43 -30.65 13.75
CA ASP A 825 10.36 -30.34 14.72
C ASP A 825 9.22 -29.55 14.06
N PHE A 826 9.52 -28.80 13.00
CA PHE A 826 8.59 -27.97 12.23
C PHE A 826 8.72 -28.29 10.73
N PRO A 827 8.14 -29.41 10.24
CA PRO A 827 8.39 -29.89 8.88
C PRO A 827 7.57 -29.18 7.79
N ILE A 828 6.52 -28.46 8.15
CA ILE A 828 5.57 -27.85 7.20
C ILE A 828 5.98 -26.39 6.96
N ILE A 829 6.02 -25.97 5.70
CA ILE A 829 6.19 -24.55 5.35
C ILE A 829 4.88 -23.82 5.63
N LEU A 830 4.93 -22.78 6.46
CA LEU A 830 3.82 -21.86 6.64
C LEU A 830 4.01 -20.62 5.76
N THR A 831 3.01 -20.33 4.93
CA THR A 831 2.92 -19.09 4.17
C THR A 831 1.65 -18.34 4.52
N SER A 832 1.69 -17.00 4.52
CA SER A 832 0.53 -16.17 4.88
C SER A 832 0.01 -15.35 3.71
N GLY A 833 -1.27 -14.99 3.73
CA GLY A 833 -1.82 -14.10 2.70
C GLY A 833 -3.14 -13.44 3.08
N ARG A 834 -3.83 -12.97 2.04
CA ARG A 834 -5.04 -12.17 2.19
C ARG A 834 -6.30 -12.95 1.89
N LEU A 835 -7.40 -12.45 2.42
CA LEU A 835 -8.77 -12.81 2.04
C LEU A 835 -9.44 -11.63 1.32
N VAL A 836 -10.52 -11.90 0.58
CA VAL A 836 -11.21 -10.86 -0.21
C VAL A 836 -12.09 -9.96 0.66
N GLU A 837 -12.51 -10.47 1.81
CA GLU A 837 -13.44 -9.86 2.77
C GLU A 837 -12.70 -8.82 3.64
N TYR A 838 -11.43 -9.07 3.93
CA TYR A 838 -10.65 -8.27 4.88
C TYR A 838 -9.50 -7.51 4.24
N GLU A 839 -9.03 -6.47 4.94
CA GLU A 839 -7.94 -5.62 4.50
C GLU A 839 -7.07 -5.15 5.67
N GLY A 840 -5.77 -4.98 5.41
CA GLY A 840 -4.79 -4.66 6.46
C GLY A 840 -4.77 -5.72 7.58
N GLY A 841 -4.70 -5.27 8.83
CA GLY A 841 -4.89 -6.12 10.02
C GLY A 841 -6.36 -6.40 10.35
N GLY A 842 -7.29 -6.02 9.47
CA GLY A 842 -8.71 -6.37 9.57
C GLY A 842 -9.54 -5.55 10.54
N ASP A 843 -8.99 -4.65 11.36
CA ASP A 843 -9.76 -3.94 12.40
C ASP A 843 -10.98 -3.19 11.85
N GLU A 844 -10.80 -2.45 10.75
CA GLU A 844 -11.88 -1.75 10.05
C GLU A 844 -12.89 -2.70 9.39
N THR A 845 -12.43 -3.81 8.83
CA THR A 845 -13.26 -4.70 7.99
C THR A 845 -13.93 -5.83 8.78
N ARG A 846 -13.34 -6.29 9.88
CA ARG A 846 -13.97 -7.18 10.88
C ARG A 846 -14.98 -6.45 11.75
N SER A 847 -14.89 -5.13 11.81
CA SER A 847 -15.87 -4.24 12.44
C SER A 847 -17.02 -3.87 11.50
N ASN A 848 -17.02 -4.37 10.26
CA ASN A 848 -18.09 -4.19 9.30
C ASN A 848 -18.98 -5.45 9.28
N PRO A 849 -20.26 -5.37 9.68
CA PRO A 849 -21.14 -6.53 9.83
C PRO A 849 -21.30 -7.33 8.52
N TRP A 850 -21.33 -6.65 7.38
CA TRP A 850 -21.52 -7.28 6.06
C TRP A 850 -20.32 -8.10 5.63
N LEU A 851 -19.11 -7.62 5.94
CA LEU A 851 -17.87 -8.35 5.63
C LEU A 851 -17.62 -9.46 6.65
N ALA A 852 -17.94 -9.21 7.91
CA ALA A 852 -17.89 -10.18 9.00
C ALA A 852 -18.81 -11.39 8.73
N GLU A 853 -19.98 -11.17 8.13
CA GLU A 853 -20.90 -12.25 7.73
C GLU A 853 -20.27 -13.19 6.68
N LEU A 854 -19.45 -12.66 5.76
CA LEU A 854 -18.84 -13.43 4.68
C LEU A 854 -17.70 -14.34 5.16
N GLN A 855 -17.00 -14.00 6.25
CA GLN A 855 -15.91 -14.80 6.80
C GLN A 855 -15.84 -14.70 8.33
N GLN A 856 -16.46 -15.63 9.03
CA GLN A 856 -16.57 -15.57 10.50
C GLN A 856 -15.39 -16.18 11.25
N GLU A 857 -14.72 -17.16 10.66
CA GLU A 857 -13.74 -17.98 11.36
C GLU A 857 -12.32 -17.79 10.82
N MET A 858 -11.34 -17.88 11.72
CA MET A 858 -9.93 -17.97 11.36
C MET A 858 -9.56 -19.44 11.07
N PHE A 859 -8.76 -19.68 10.03
CA PHE A 859 -8.44 -21.05 9.59
C PHE A 859 -6.99 -21.25 9.12
N VAL A 860 -6.59 -22.51 9.03
CA VAL A 860 -5.37 -22.97 8.34
C VAL A 860 -5.73 -23.91 7.20
N GLU A 861 -5.23 -23.63 5.98
CA GLU A 861 -5.35 -24.56 4.86
C GLU A 861 -4.28 -25.64 4.98
N VAL A 862 -4.70 -26.92 4.92
CA VAL A 862 -3.82 -28.09 5.03
C VAL A 862 -4.11 -29.07 3.90
N ASN A 863 -3.05 -29.63 3.30
CA ASN A 863 -3.20 -30.63 2.25
C ASN A 863 -3.84 -31.93 2.81
N PRO A 864 -4.71 -32.64 2.07
CA PRO A 864 -5.33 -33.88 2.54
C PRO A 864 -4.34 -34.95 3.00
N ARG A 865 -3.17 -35.08 2.34
CA ARG A 865 -2.13 -36.02 2.75
C ARG A 865 -1.57 -35.67 4.12
N ASP A 866 -1.25 -34.39 4.34
CA ASP A 866 -0.68 -33.92 5.60
C ASP A 866 -1.72 -34.01 6.73
N ALA A 867 -2.97 -33.64 6.46
CA ALA A 867 -4.07 -33.78 7.41
C ALA A 867 -4.26 -35.23 7.86
N ASN A 868 -4.27 -36.19 6.92
CA ASN A 868 -4.37 -37.62 7.24
C ASN A 868 -3.17 -38.14 8.05
N ASN A 869 -1.95 -37.70 7.72
CA ASN A 869 -0.74 -38.07 8.46
C ASN A 869 -0.75 -37.53 9.90
N LEU A 870 -1.35 -36.35 10.11
CA LEU A 870 -1.49 -35.70 11.40
C LEU A 870 -2.73 -36.17 12.18
N GLY A 871 -3.62 -36.94 11.56
CA GLY A 871 -4.86 -37.42 12.17
C GLY A 871 -5.91 -36.32 12.41
N ILE A 872 -5.90 -35.24 11.63
CA ILE A 872 -6.84 -34.11 11.71
C ILE A 872 -7.86 -34.15 10.56
N ARG A 873 -9.08 -33.69 10.81
CA ARG A 873 -10.17 -33.61 9.82
C ARG A 873 -10.53 -32.16 9.50
N ASP A 874 -11.26 -32.00 8.39
CA ASP A 874 -11.82 -30.70 8.04
C ASP A 874 -12.76 -30.20 9.14
N GLY A 875 -12.62 -28.93 9.51
CA GLY A 875 -13.36 -28.30 10.59
C GLY A 875 -12.82 -28.53 12.00
N ASP A 876 -11.84 -29.43 12.20
CA ASP A 876 -11.22 -29.65 13.52
C ASP A 876 -10.44 -28.41 13.96
N MET A 877 -10.49 -28.10 15.25
CA MET A 877 -9.61 -27.09 15.84
C MET A 877 -8.21 -27.67 16.01
N VAL A 878 -7.20 -26.89 15.62
CA VAL A 878 -5.78 -27.27 15.70
C VAL A 878 -4.94 -26.15 16.30
N TRP A 879 -3.84 -26.54 16.95
CA TRP A 879 -2.72 -25.65 17.24
C TRP A 879 -1.78 -25.61 16.05
N VAL A 880 -1.48 -24.41 15.57
CA VAL A 880 -0.38 -24.14 14.64
C VAL A 880 0.71 -23.42 15.40
N GLU A 881 1.91 -24.00 15.48
CA GLU A 881 3.03 -23.47 16.26
C GLU A 881 4.27 -23.29 15.38
N GLY A 882 4.98 -22.18 15.60
CA GLY A 882 6.16 -21.79 14.85
C GLY A 882 7.45 -22.02 15.66
N PRO A 883 8.63 -22.02 15.00
CA PRO A 883 9.93 -22.27 15.62
C PRO A 883 10.30 -21.37 16.80
N GLU A 884 9.72 -20.17 16.88
CA GLU A 884 10.00 -19.19 17.94
C GLU A 884 8.96 -19.24 19.09
N GLY A 885 8.16 -20.30 19.17
CA GLY A 885 7.22 -20.55 20.28
C GLY A 885 5.85 -19.85 20.16
N GLY A 886 5.67 -19.02 19.14
CA GLY A 886 4.36 -18.48 18.76
C GLY A 886 3.42 -19.60 18.33
N LYS A 887 2.19 -19.62 18.88
CA LYS A 887 1.16 -20.60 18.52
C LYS A 887 -0.21 -19.95 18.43
N VAL A 888 -1.08 -20.51 17.60
CA VAL A 888 -2.46 -20.06 17.40
C VAL A 888 -3.41 -21.25 17.34
N LYS A 889 -4.64 -21.07 17.81
CA LYS A 889 -5.72 -22.04 17.79
C LYS A 889 -6.72 -21.64 16.70
N VAL A 890 -6.80 -22.44 15.64
CA VAL A 890 -7.57 -22.10 14.42
C VAL A 890 -8.30 -23.33 13.88
N GLN A 891 -9.31 -23.10 13.04
CA GLN A 891 -10.03 -24.17 12.37
C GLN A 891 -9.20 -24.75 11.21
N THR A 892 -9.24 -26.05 11.01
CA THR A 892 -8.61 -26.70 9.85
C THR A 892 -9.51 -26.60 8.63
N MET A 893 -8.94 -26.17 7.51
CA MET A 893 -9.54 -26.28 6.18
C MET A 893 -8.72 -27.29 5.35
N VAL A 894 -9.23 -28.49 5.17
CA VAL A 894 -8.54 -29.55 4.39
C VAL A 894 -8.78 -29.33 2.90
N THR A 895 -7.73 -29.06 2.13
CA THR A 895 -7.86 -28.67 0.71
C THR A 895 -6.63 -29.00 -0.13
N GLU A 896 -6.83 -29.42 -1.38
CA GLU A 896 -5.75 -29.66 -2.36
C GLU A 896 -5.16 -28.37 -2.96
N ARG A 897 -5.70 -27.20 -2.59
CA ARG A 897 -5.20 -25.91 -3.05
C ARG A 897 -3.75 -25.69 -2.62
N VAL A 898 -3.39 -26.09 -1.40
CA VAL A 898 -2.01 -26.07 -0.90
C VAL A 898 -1.28 -27.36 -1.25
N GLY A 899 0.01 -27.24 -1.57
CA GLY A 899 0.88 -28.40 -1.83
C GLY A 899 1.17 -29.23 -0.57
N VAL A 900 1.61 -30.47 -0.76
CA VAL A 900 2.09 -31.33 0.35
C VAL A 900 3.28 -30.64 1.04
N GLY A 901 3.29 -30.63 2.37
CA GLY A 901 4.30 -29.97 3.18
C GLY A 901 4.17 -28.44 3.23
N VAL A 902 3.05 -27.87 2.76
CA VAL A 902 2.78 -26.43 2.78
C VAL A 902 1.42 -26.17 3.43
N ALA A 903 1.37 -25.23 4.36
CA ALA A 903 0.15 -24.72 4.98
C ALA A 903 0.00 -23.22 4.69
N PHE A 904 -1.25 -22.75 4.68
CA PHE A 904 -1.57 -21.34 4.49
C PHE A 904 -2.47 -20.79 5.58
N MET A 905 -2.19 -19.57 6.03
CA MET A 905 -3.04 -18.85 6.98
C MET A 905 -3.22 -17.36 6.62
N PRO A 906 -4.44 -16.82 6.73
CA PRO A 906 -4.65 -15.37 6.62
C PRO A 906 -4.13 -14.61 7.86
N PHE A 907 -3.75 -13.35 7.69
CA PHE A 907 -3.21 -12.53 8.80
C PHE A 907 -4.15 -11.43 9.29
N HIS A 908 -5.38 -11.38 8.77
CA HIS A 908 -6.35 -10.29 9.01
C HIS A 908 -7.02 -10.32 10.39
N PHE A 909 -6.82 -11.36 11.18
CA PHE A 909 -7.56 -11.58 12.41
C PHE A 909 -6.82 -11.01 13.63
N GLY A 910 -7.58 -10.72 14.68
CA GLY A 910 -7.09 -10.17 15.93
C GLY A 910 -8.16 -10.19 17.01
N GLY A 911 -7.76 -9.87 18.25
CA GLY A 911 -8.64 -9.96 19.42
C GLY A 911 -8.69 -11.34 20.07
N MET A 912 -7.89 -12.29 19.60
CA MET A 912 -7.48 -13.47 20.35
C MET A 912 -5.95 -13.57 20.38
N LEU A 913 -5.40 -14.18 21.42
CA LEU A 913 -3.96 -14.47 21.54
C LEU A 913 -3.73 -15.81 22.23
N GLN A 914 -3.08 -16.74 21.52
CA GLN A 914 -2.78 -18.10 21.97
C GLN A 914 -4.01 -18.84 22.53
N GLY A 915 -5.16 -18.71 21.85
CA GLY A 915 -6.44 -19.30 22.26
C GLY A 915 -7.25 -18.50 23.29
N GLU A 916 -6.70 -17.43 23.86
CA GLU A 916 -7.40 -16.58 24.83
C GLU A 916 -8.17 -15.45 24.14
N ASP A 917 -9.40 -15.20 24.58
CA ASP A 917 -10.28 -14.12 24.10
C ASP A 917 -9.88 -12.78 24.75
N LEU A 918 -9.59 -11.76 23.94
CA LEU A 918 -9.21 -10.42 24.39
C LEU A 918 -10.37 -9.40 24.34
N ARG A 919 -11.60 -9.83 24.02
CA ARG A 919 -12.77 -8.95 23.88
C ARG A 919 -12.95 -8.01 25.05
N ALA A 920 -12.76 -8.50 26.27
CA ALA A 920 -12.92 -7.73 27.51
C ALA A 920 -11.95 -6.54 27.65
N LYS A 921 -10.88 -6.49 26.85
CA LYS A 921 -9.90 -5.39 26.85
C LYS A 921 -10.26 -4.27 25.87
N TYR A 922 -11.18 -4.49 24.94
CA TYR A 922 -11.61 -3.44 24.03
C TYR A 922 -12.41 -2.37 24.78
N PRO A 923 -12.40 -1.11 24.30
CA PRO A 923 -13.37 -0.13 24.76
C PRO A 923 -14.81 -0.64 24.57
N ASP A 924 -15.68 -0.36 25.53
CA ASP A 924 -17.07 -0.83 25.52
C ASP A 924 -17.77 -0.55 24.18
N GLY A 925 -18.24 -1.62 23.53
CA GLY A 925 -18.98 -1.58 22.27
C GLY A 925 -18.11 -1.39 21.01
N ALA A 926 -16.80 -1.25 21.14
CA ALA A 926 -15.88 -1.05 20.01
C ALA A 926 -15.14 -2.33 19.57
N ASP A 927 -15.48 -3.49 20.16
CA ASP A 927 -14.92 -4.78 19.73
C ASP A 927 -15.40 -5.16 18.31
N PRO A 928 -14.52 -5.75 17.48
CA PRO A 928 -14.92 -6.25 16.16
C PRO A 928 -15.94 -7.38 16.25
N TYR A 929 -16.80 -7.52 15.22
CA TYR A 929 -17.78 -8.61 15.16
C TYR A 929 -17.10 -9.98 15.08
N VAL A 930 -16.01 -10.06 14.32
CA VAL A 930 -15.22 -11.28 14.13
C VAL A 930 -13.88 -11.13 14.84
N LEU A 931 -13.58 -12.05 15.75
CA LEU A 931 -12.29 -12.19 16.41
C LEU A 931 -11.54 -13.40 15.88
N GLY A 932 -10.24 -13.47 16.15
CA GLY A 932 -9.41 -14.61 15.82
C GLY A 932 -7.94 -14.30 16.00
N GLU A 933 -7.09 -15.23 15.59
CA GLU A 933 -5.64 -15.09 15.70
C GLU A 933 -4.99 -14.78 14.36
N SER A 934 -4.01 -13.89 14.35
CA SER A 934 -3.25 -13.61 13.13
C SER A 934 -2.22 -14.72 12.88
N ALA A 935 -2.06 -15.13 11.61
CA ALA A 935 -0.92 -15.97 11.18
C ALA A 935 0.44 -15.42 11.66
N ASN A 936 0.56 -14.10 11.82
CA ASN A 936 1.80 -13.47 12.22
C ASN A 936 2.19 -13.69 13.70
N THR A 937 1.29 -14.23 14.53
CA THR A 937 1.65 -14.74 15.86
C THR A 937 2.56 -15.96 15.77
N VAL A 938 2.38 -16.80 14.74
CA VAL A 938 3.25 -17.94 14.41
C VAL A 938 4.50 -17.50 13.64
N GLY A 939 4.42 -16.38 12.92
CA GLY A 939 5.49 -15.84 12.10
C GLY A 939 6.77 -15.55 12.90
N THR A 940 7.91 -15.83 12.29
CA THR A 940 9.24 -15.78 12.91
C THR A 940 10.00 -14.50 12.60
N TYR A 941 11.20 -14.38 13.17
CA TYR A 941 12.22 -13.42 12.76
C TYR A 941 12.65 -13.66 11.30
N GLY A 942 12.82 -12.59 10.54
CA GLY A 942 13.38 -12.65 9.20
C GLY A 942 13.11 -11.36 8.44
N TYR A 943 14.15 -10.78 7.85
CA TYR A 943 14.08 -9.46 7.25
C TYR A 943 14.90 -9.36 5.96
N ASP A 944 14.43 -8.58 5.00
CA ASP A 944 15.11 -8.31 3.74
C ASP A 944 16.45 -7.59 3.97
N SER A 945 17.48 -8.07 3.28
CA SER A 945 18.87 -7.61 3.46
C SER A 945 19.12 -6.14 3.15
N VAL A 946 18.24 -5.50 2.37
CA VAL A 946 18.37 -4.10 1.92
C VAL A 946 17.38 -3.18 2.62
N THR A 947 16.16 -3.66 2.85
CA THR A 947 15.03 -2.82 3.25
C THR A 947 14.43 -3.20 4.59
N GLN A 948 14.90 -4.29 5.20
CA GLN A 948 14.37 -4.79 6.47
C GLN A 948 12.88 -5.17 6.41
N MET A 949 12.35 -5.45 5.22
CA MET A 949 11.01 -6.02 5.01
C MET A 949 10.90 -7.39 5.67
N GLN A 950 9.86 -7.64 6.44
CA GLN A 950 9.66 -8.93 7.13
C GLN A 950 9.42 -10.12 6.17
N GLU A 951 9.81 -11.32 6.61
CA GLU A 951 9.58 -12.60 5.92
C GLU A 951 8.31 -13.30 6.44
N THR A 952 7.16 -13.00 5.82
CA THR A 952 5.86 -13.61 6.21
C THR A 952 5.38 -14.68 5.24
N LYS A 953 6.10 -14.89 4.14
CA LYS A 953 5.68 -15.79 3.05
C LYS A 953 6.38 -17.13 3.05
N CYS A 954 7.40 -17.29 3.88
CA CYS A 954 8.06 -18.57 4.07
C CYS A 954 8.64 -18.65 5.48
N THR A 955 8.03 -19.46 6.33
CA THR A 955 8.61 -19.94 7.58
C THR A 955 8.19 -21.39 7.79
N LEU A 956 8.48 -21.98 8.95
CA LEU A 956 8.07 -23.32 9.29
C LEU A 956 6.98 -23.33 10.36
N CYS A 957 6.20 -24.40 10.40
CA CYS A 957 5.28 -24.69 11.49
C CYS A 957 5.13 -26.19 11.75
N ARG A 958 4.51 -26.50 12.89
CA ARG A 958 3.90 -27.78 13.19
C ARG A 958 2.42 -27.59 13.44
N ILE A 959 1.61 -28.56 13.05
CA ILE A 959 0.15 -28.55 13.22
C ILE A 959 -0.23 -29.75 14.09
N MET A 960 -1.03 -29.51 15.13
CA MET A 960 -1.40 -30.51 16.13
C MET A 960 -2.89 -30.38 16.48
N PRO A 961 -3.60 -31.47 16.81
CA PRO A 961 -4.96 -31.39 17.37
C PRO A 961 -5.01 -30.46 18.61
N ALA A 962 -6.09 -29.67 18.74
CA ALA A 962 -6.20 -28.62 19.76
C ALA A 962 -6.71 -29.05 21.14
#